data_AF-A0A1L7X380-F1
#
_entry.id   AF-A0A1L7X380-F1
#
_cell.length_a   1.000
_cell.length_b   1.000
_cell.length_c   1.000
_cell.angle_alpha   90.00
_cell.angle_beta   90.00
_cell.angle_gamma   90.00
#
_symmetry.space_group_name_H-M   'P 1'
#
loop_
_entity.id
_entity.type
_entity.pdbx_description
1 polymer ?
#
loop_
_entity_poly.entity_id
_entity_poly.type
_entity_poly.pdbx_seq_one_letter_code
_entity_poly.pdbx_strand_id
1 'polypeptide(L)'
;MQDALDICIHDNELLLIEHMPNQANRENFNSAHDRLLRDYDPDEGKERFQRHLRLESNNDRYYHALVNYITGMMLRTLLRTMRGALWEERCVVTIAKFAAKLKVLINDLPMSASTCLAKTEEVRFRTKHQEEIQHKIRYNPILDDTVPRTSERNEPQKSQSTQLERGWIDAEMRYFIVMKTFHLGISRLFVSALSNLSSNEDTEMSTDVFDTSVLMYEDYITNRRMFLCSQRDGTIGAAADQRVIASAGAAFQVCLDAWKSLDDVSSDKNVTSEDWTLLSWKWTELDPKSFEPQPGPCTSSLKLSTMKSAINAFVPYSTVCGSFPSLLQDMSNKVSLISDPTAPVKPVKQNPFLAVFTVRTSAYMAKRFDIFNDNDACGISNSVLARGKALARSATAGMPMMYVDENRAVTDKTLRLHRDAERKRMKKAMNEFQRWIIDETSIVISNKLYAWGFLGGSALLVFGGLAIGLSVGDRITGVDPLGLASYCWIFAGFVLLVAKSLRVENWPWSRFFRGQVVCRSVREVHSVTGMDSQDILAILLRLEPRMNLIKRGPFNAVFSKRGTEGFAIDVPFNTSTLIEGGLILVKVQSVAGDALVGIRSDLWTRYDSVSPKGDNATEDKVVCRDFLDPGKWTTRAKEFPLYTLSRGDIQWFRVVGLFEKDAYFD
;
A
#
# COMPACT_ATOMS: atom_id res chain seq x y z
N MET A 1 17.93 18.00 15.49
CA MET A 1 17.92 16.54 15.20
C MET A 1 18.04 16.27 13.70
N GLN A 2 17.25 16.93 12.85
CA GLN A 2 17.33 16.79 11.40
C GLN A 2 18.72 17.12 10.84
N ASP A 3 19.34 18.22 11.25
CA ASP A 3 20.68 18.58 10.79
C ASP A 3 21.75 17.54 11.20
N ALA A 4 21.67 17.02 12.43
CA ALA A 4 22.57 15.95 12.90
C ALA A 4 22.39 14.66 12.06
N LEU A 5 21.18 14.39 11.59
CA LEU A 5 20.87 13.30 10.69
C LEU A 5 21.44 13.53 9.30
N ASP A 6 21.38 14.76 8.79
CA ASP A 6 21.99 15.15 7.51
C ASP A 6 23.52 15.01 7.56
N ILE A 7 24.18 15.40 8.64
CA ILE A 7 25.62 15.12 8.86
C ILE A 7 25.89 13.61 8.82
N CYS A 8 25.05 12.80 9.47
CA CYS A 8 25.21 11.34 9.46
C CYS A 8 25.06 10.75 8.06
N ILE A 9 24.09 11.22 7.27
CA ILE A 9 23.88 10.77 5.88
C ILE A 9 25.05 11.21 5.01
N HIS A 10 25.43 12.48 5.10
CA HIS A 10 26.51 13.07 4.33
C HIS A 10 27.84 12.36 4.57
N ASP A 11 28.26 12.17 5.82
CA ASP A 11 29.51 11.47 6.15
C ASP A 11 29.55 10.03 5.62
N ASN A 12 28.42 9.31 5.70
CA ASN A 12 28.35 7.94 5.22
C ASN A 12 28.45 7.86 3.70
N GLU A 13 27.78 8.76 2.97
CA GLU A 13 27.89 8.81 1.51
C GLU A 13 29.28 9.30 1.08
N LEU A 14 29.91 10.22 1.82
CA LEU A 14 31.27 10.68 1.57
C LEU A 14 32.30 9.54 1.70
N LEU A 15 32.18 8.70 2.73
CA LEU A 15 32.99 7.49 2.88
C LEU A 15 32.78 6.51 1.72
N LEU A 16 31.54 6.37 1.21
CA LEU A 16 31.27 5.55 0.04
C LEU A 16 31.84 6.15 -1.23
N ILE A 17 31.86 7.47 -1.40
CA ILE A 17 32.51 8.14 -2.54
C ILE A 17 34.01 7.86 -2.53
N GLU A 18 34.64 7.91 -1.36
CA GLU A 18 36.07 7.68 -1.19
C GLU A 18 36.47 6.23 -1.50
N HIS A 19 35.75 5.24 -0.95
CA HIS A 19 36.16 3.84 -1.01
C HIS A 19 35.42 3.00 -2.07
N MET A 20 34.17 3.35 -2.40
CA MET A 20 33.28 2.56 -3.27
C MET A 20 32.39 3.48 -4.15
N PRO A 21 32.96 4.30 -5.05
CA PRO A 21 32.24 5.38 -5.74
C PRO A 21 31.04 4.89 -6.56
N ASN A 22 31.13 3.68 -7.13
CA ASN A 22 30.04 3.05 -7.88
C ASN A 22 28.83 2.67 -7.01
N GLN A 23 29.01 2.63 -5.69
CA GLN A 23 27.97 2.34 -4.71
C GLN A 23 27.52 3.60 -3.96
N ALA A 24 28.17 4.75 -4.10
CA ALA A 24 27.70 5.96 -3.43
C ALA A 24 26.39 6.47 -4.03
N ASN A 25 25.45 6.92 -3.19
CA ASN A 25 24.27 7.62 -3.67
C ASN A 25 24.54 9.13 -3.69
N ARG A 26 24.94 9.62 -4.87
CA ARG A 26 25.25 11.05 -5.08
C ARG A 26 24.05 11.97 -4.84
N GLU A 27 22.82 11.49 -5.05
CA GLU A 27 21.62 12.29 -4.81
C GLU A 27 21.40 12.53 -3.31
N ASN A 28 21.55 11.48 -2.48
CA ASN A 28 21.50 11.60 -1.03
C ASN A 28 22.61 12.53 -0.51
N PHE A 29 23.82 12.36 -1.04
CA PHE A 29 24.98 13.19 -0.70
C PHE A 29 24.70 14.66 -1.02
N ASN A 30 24.33 14.98 -2.26
CA ASN A 30 24.05 16.35 -2.69
C ASN A 30 22.89 16.96 -1.88
N SER A 31 21.80 16.21 -1.67
CA SER A 31 20.65 16.71 -0.91
C SER A 31 21.00 17.04 0.54
N ALA A 32 21.80 16.19 1.20
CA ALA A 32 22.26 16.46 2.56
C ALA A 32 23.28 17.62 2.59
N HIS A 33 24.20 17.66 1.63
CA HIS A 33 25.19 18.72 1.47
C HIS A 33 24.53 20.09 1.28
N ASP A 34 23.55 20.19 0.38
CA ASP A 34 22.83 21.43 0.07
C ASP A 34 22.00 21.91 1.27
N ARG A 35 21.42 20.99 2.06
CA ARG A 35 20.74 21.34 3.32
C ARG A 35 21.73 21.88 4.35
N LEU A 36 22.89 21.25 4.50
CA LEU A 36 23.93 21.74 5.42
C LEU A 36 24.48 23.11 5.01
N LEU A 37 24.73 23.34 3.71
CA LEU A 37 25.19 24.65 3.19
C LEU A 37 24.13 25.76 3.31
N ARG A 38 22.85 25.40 3.34
CA ARG A 38 21.75 26.34 3.59
C ARG A 38 21.77 26.85 5.03
N ASP A 39 22.01 25.94 5.97
CA ASP A 39 21.88 26.23 7.40
C ASP A 39 23.19 26.68 8.06
N TYR A 40 24.35 26.26 7.52
CA TYR A 40 25.67 26.51 8.10
C TYR A 40 26.62 27.19 7.12
N ASP A 41 27.44 28.08 7.65
CA ASP A 41 28.51 28.72 6.90
C ASP A 41 29.83 27.93 7.04
N PRO A 42 30.39 27.42 5.93
CA PRO A 42 31.62 26.64 5.97
C PRO A 42 32.85 27.45 6.37
N ASP A 43 32.87 28.77 6.10
CA ASP A 43 34.04 29.63 6.33
C ASP A 43 34.05 30.20 7.74
N GLU A 44 32.88 30.53 8.30
CA GLU A 44 32.76 31.09 9.64
C GLU A 44 32.52 30.04 10.74
N GLY A 45 32.14 28.80 10.39
CA GLY A 45 31.80 27.76 11.36
C GLY A 45 30.59 28.11 12.23
N LYS A 46 29.68 28.95 11.71
CA LYS A 46 28.49 29.45 12.39
C LYS A 46 27.22 29.08 11.64
N GLU A 47 26.10 29.03 12.35
CA GLU A 47 24.78 28.99 11.74
C GLU A 47 24.53 30.28 10.93
N ARG A 48 24.09 30.15 9.68
CA ARG A 48 23.75 31.30 8.83
C ARG A 48 22.51 32.03 9.32
N PHE A 49 21.61 31.31 9.99
CA PHE A 49 20.41 31.83 10.61
C PHE A 49 20.39 31.37 12.06
N GLN A 50 20.28 32.29 13.02
CA GLN A 50 20.03 31.93 14.43
C GLN A 50 18.68 31.21 14.53
N ARG A 51 18.69 29.88 14.45
CA ARG A 51 17.53 29.11 14.90
C ARG A 51 17.41 29.37 16.40
N HIS A 52 16.25 29.83 16.85
CA HIS A 52 15.95 30.12 18.26
C HIS A 52 15.85 28.82 19.09
N LEU A 53 16.90 28.00 19.07
CA LEU A 53 17.04 26.77 19.85
C LEU A 53 18.35 26.83 20.63
N ARG A 54 18.57 27.94 21.35
CA ARG A 54 19.39 27.87 22.57
C ARG A 54 18.57 27.11 23.61
N LEU A 55 18.62 25.80 23.44
CA LEU A 55 18.17 24.83 24.40
C LEU A 55 18.95 25.09 25.71
N GLU A 56 18.24 25.41 26.79
CA GLU A 56 18.79 25.56 28.15
C GLU A 56 19.71 24.39 28.55
N SER A 57 20.59 24.59 29.54
CA SER A 57 21.65 23.64 29.95
C SER A 57 21.19 22.22 30.35
N ASN A 58 19.88 21.95 30.47
CA ASN A 58 19.31 20.64 30.79
C ASN A 58 18.76 19.88 29.56
N ASN A 59 18.77 20.47 28.37
CA ASN A 59 18.10 19.92 27.20
C ASN A 59 18.84 18.78 26.50
N ASP A 60 20.16 18.67 26.66
CA ASP A 60 20.93 17.52 26.16
C ASP A 60 20.40 16.21 26.75
N ARG A 61 19.97 16.23 28.01
CA ARG A 61 19.36 15.08 28.68
C ARG A 61 18.07 14.65 28.00
N TYR A 62 17.20 15.59 27.64
CA TYR A 62 15.94 15.30 26.97
C TYR A 62 16.16 14.82 25.53
N TYR A 63 17.10 15.44 24.81
CA TYR A 63 17.50 15.00 23.48
C TYR A 63 18.08 13.58 23.51
N HIS A 64 19.00 13.28 24.43
CA HIS A 64 19.55 11.94 24.61
C HIS A 64 18.47 10.91 24.94
N ALA A 65 17.50 11.26 25.79
CA ALA A 65 16.38 10.41 26.13
C ALA A 65 15.48 10.14 24.91
N LEU A 66 15.19 11.17 24.10
CA LEU A 66 14.40 11.03 22.89
C LEU A 66 15.11 10.16 21.83
N VAL A 67 16.40 10.40 21.59
CA VAL A 67 17.21 9.55 20.70
C VAL A 67 17.18 8.11 21.16
N ASN A 68 17.40 7.85 22.45
CA ASN A 68 17.34 6.51 23.03
C ASN A 68 15.99 5.86 22.82
N TYR A 69 14.91 6.61 22.99
CA TYR A 69 13.56 6.08 22.89
C TYR A 69 13.19 5.76 21.44
N ILE A 70 13.44 6.67 20.49
CA ILE A 70 13.22 6.44 19.06
C ILE A 70 14.04 5.24 18.58
N THR A 71 15.33 5.24 18.86
CA THR A 71 16.23 4.14 18.44
C THR A 71 15.87 2.81 19.10
N GLY A 72 15.44 2.84 20.37
CA GLY A 72 14.94 1.66 21.09
C GLY A 72 13.66 1.09 20.48
N MET A 73 12.68 1.94 20.11
CA MET A 73 11.45 1.50 19.44
C MET A 73 11.74 0.95 18.05
N MET A 74 12.58 1.63 17.26
CA MET A 74 13.01 1.15 15.94
C MET A 74 13.71 -0.21 16.03
N LEU A 75 14.61 -0.39 16.99
CA LEU A 75 15.31 -1.67 17.20
C LEU A 75 14.31 -2.79 17.55
N ARG A 76 13.34 -2.53 18.43
CA ARG A 76 12.28 -3.51 18.74
C ARG A 76 11.50 -3.91 17.50
N THR A 77 11.17 -2.95 16.62
CA THR A 77 10.46 -3.23 15.36
C THR A 77 11.32 -4.05 14.40
N LEU A 78 12.59 -3.68 14.21
CA LEU A 78 13.53 -4.41 13.35
C LEU A 78 13.70 -5.87 13.80
N LEU A 79 13.90 -6.11 15.09
CA LEU A 79 14.10 -7.45 15.66
C LEU A 79 12.82 -8.32 15.63
N ARG A 80 11.64 -7.71 15.48
CA ARG A 80 10.37 -8.43 15.30
C ARG A 80 10.01 -8.69 13.83
N THR A 81 10.77 -8.14 12.89
CA THR A 81 10.50 -8.26 11.45
C THR A 81 11.22 -9.43 10.82
N MET A 82 12.52 -9.58 11.09
CA MET A 82 13.36 -10.65 10.54
C MET A 82 14.17 -11.35 11.64
N ARG A 83 14.62 -12.57 11.37
CA ARG A 83 15.54 -13.38 12.19
C ARG A 83 16.78 -13.78 11.40
N GLY A 84 17.90 -13.84 12.08
CA GLY A 84 19.19 -14.27 11.53
C GLY A 84 20.33 -13.47 12.14
N ALA A 85 21.48 -14.12 12.39
CA ALA A 85 22.61 -13.52 13.09
C ALA A 85 23.07 -12.20 12.44
N LEU A 86 23.19 -12.19 11.10
CA LEU A 86 23.55 -10.99 10.35
C LEU A 86 22.57 -9.84 10.60
N TRP A 87 21.26 -10.11 10.59
CA TRP A 87 20.24 -9.08 10.78
C TRP A 87 20.23 -8.54 12.21
N GLU A 88 20.19 -9.44 13.20
CA GLU A 88 20.08 -9.07 14.60
C GLU A 88 21.33 -8.30 15.07
N GLU A 89 22.53 -8.82 14.79
CA GLU A 89 23.79 -8.18 15.16
C GLU A 89 23.94 -6.81 14.49
N ARG A 90 23.73 -6.72 13.17
CA ARG A 90 23.95 -5.48 12.44
C ARG A 90 22.88 -4.43 12.74
N CYS A 91 21.64 -4.81 13.02
CA CYS A 91 20.64 -3.86 13.50
C CYS A 91 21.06 -3.24 14.83
N VAL A 92 21.47 -4.06 15.81
CA VAL A 92 21.90 -3.59 17.14
C VAL A 92 23.12 -2.68 17.02
N VAL A 93 24.18 -3.14 16.33
CA VAL A 93 25.43 -2.38 16.19
C VAL A 93 25.20 -1.07 15.44
N THR A 94 24.46 -1.10 14.34
CA THR A 94 24.24 0.10 13.51
C THR A 94 23.39 1.12 14.26
N ILE A 95 22.31 0.69 14.93
CA ILE A 95 21.48 1.59 15.75
C ILE A 95 22.28 2.17 16.92
N ALA A 96 23.12 1.38 17.60
CA ALA A 96 23.94 1.87 18.70
C ALA A 96 24.95 2.92 18.23
N LYS A 97 25.66 2.67 17.12
CA LYS A 97 26.58 3.64 16.50
C LYS A 97 25.85 4.92 16.09
N PHE A 98 24.67 4.76 15.49
CA PHE A 98 23.84 5.88 15.03
C PHE A 98 23.35 6.74 16.21
N ALA A 99 22.83 6.10 17.26
CA ALA A 99 22.40 6.77 18.49
C ALA A 99 23.57 7.52 19.16
N ALA A 100 24.75 6.89 19.24
CA ALA A 100 25.94 7.52 19.81
C ALA A 100 26.35 8.76 19.00
N LYS A 101 26.42 8.63 17.67
CA LYS A 101 26.78 9.74 16.78
C LYS A 101 25.80 10.91 16.92
N LEU A 102 24.49 10.66 16.88
CA LEU A 102 23.48 11.71 17.03
C LEU A 102 23.59 12.50 18.34
N LYS A 103 23.98 11.82 19.43
CA LYS A 103 24.20 12.44 20.75
C LYS A 103 25.51 13.21 20.85
N VAL A 104 26.54 12.80 20.14
CA VAL A 104 27.81 13.55 20.10
C VAL A 104 27.65 14.81 19.25
N LEU A 105 26.98 14.70 18.10
CA LEU A 105 26.81 15.81 17.15
C LEU A 105 26.01 16.98 17.75
N ILE A 106 25.08 16.73 18.68
CA ILE A 106 24.25 17.80 19.24
C ILE A 106 25.03 18.73 20.19
N ASN A 107 26.15 18.26 20.76
CA ASN A 107 26.94 19.05 21.70
C ASN A 107 27.53 20.30 21.03
N ASP A 108 27.93 20.18 19.76
CA ASP A 108 28.41 21.29 18.94
C ASP A 108 28.09 21.01 17.47
N LEU A 109 26.83 21.30 17.13
CA LEU A 109 26.29 21.05 15.79
C LEU A 109 26.92 21.93 14.71
N PRO A 110 27.16 23.25 14.93
CA PRO A 110 27.84 24.10 13.96
C PRO A 110 29.27 23.64 13.67
N MET A 111 30.07 23.32 14.71
CA MET A 111 31.44 22.83 14.52
C MET A 111 31.47 21.46 13.84
N SER A 112 30.49 20.59 14.15
CA SER A 112 30.37 19.29 13.49
C SER A 112 30.01 19.44 12.01
N ALA A 113 29.13 20.38 11.67
CA ALA A 113 28.75 20.67 10.29
C ALA A 113 29.92 21.26 9.49
N SER A 114 30.66 22.23 10.05
CA SER A 114 31.84 22.81 9.37
C SER A 114 32.93 21.76 9.13
N THR A 115 33.20 20.90 10.13
CA THR A 115 34.15 19.78 9.98
C THR A 115 33.70 18.80 8.89
N CYS A 116 32.41 18.49 8.84
CA CYS A 116 31.81 17.62 7.83
C CYS A 116 31.95 18.21 6.40
N LEU A 117 31.70 19.51 6.25
CA LEU A 117 31.83 20.23 4.98
C LEU A 117 33.29 20.35 4.53
N ALA A 118 34.22 20.72 5.42
CA ALA A 118 35.65 20.81 5.11
C ALA A 118 36.22 19.46 4.64
N LYS A 119 35.79 18.36 5.25
CA LYS A 119 36.20 17.01 4.85
C LYS A 119 35.75 16.64 3.43
N THR A 120 34.66 17.23 2.94
CA THR A 120 34.22 17.07 1.54
C THR A 120 35.28 17.55 0.57
N GLU A 121 35.89 18.71 0.84
CA GLU A 121 36.89 19.29 -0.04
C GLU A 121 38.15 18.43 -0.09
N GLU A 122 38.57 17.92 1.07
CA GLU A 122 39.70 16.99 1.20
C GLU A 122 39.47 15.69 0.41
N VAL A 123 38.29 15.07 0.55
CA VAL A 123 37.95 13.85 -0.20
C VAL A 123 37.86 14.13 -1.69
N ARG A 124 37.23 15.24 -2.11
CA ARG A 124 37.17 15.63 -3.54
C ARG A 124 38.56 15.82 -4.13
N PHE A 125 39.48 16.42 -3.38
CA PHE A 125 40.88 16.57 -3.79
C PHE A 125 41.55 15.20 -3.96
N ARG A 126 41.42 14.31 -2.96
CA ARG A 126 42.01 12.96 -2.98
C ARG A 126 41.45 12.09 -4.12
N THR A 127 40.13 12.08 -4.31
CA THR A 127 39.49 11.29 -5.38
C THR A 127 39.91 11.79 -6.77
N LYS A 128 39.93 13.11 -7.01
CA LYS A 128 40.42 13.67 -8.29
C LYS A 128 41.88 13.30 -8.54
N HIS A 129 42.73 13.44 -7.53
CA HIS A 129 44.15 13.09 -7.66
C HIS A 129 44.36 11.60 -7.95
N GLN A 130 43.56 10.73 -7.33
CA GLN A 130 43.61 9.29 -7.55
C GLN A 130 43.08 8.88 -8.94
N GLU A 131 42.02 9.54 -9.43
CA GLU A 131 41.53 9.39 -10.81
C GLU A 131 42.58 9.84 -11.84
N GLU A 132 43.28 10.96 -11.58
CA GLU A 132 44.38 11.45 -12.42
C GLU A 132 45.57 10.49 -12.46
N ILE A 133 45.94 9.89 -11.32
CA ILE A 133 47.00 8.88 -11.24
C ILE A 133 46.59 7.60 -11.98
N GLN A 134 45.37 7.12 -11.77
CA GLN A 134 44.87 5.93 -12.47
C GLN A 134 44.76 6.15 -13.98
N HIS A 135 44.37 7.34 -14.42
CA HIS A 135 44.36 7.72 -15.83
C HIS A 135 45.77 7.73 -16.43
N LYS A 136 46.77 8.26 -15.70
CA LYS A 136 48.19 8.24 -16.13
C LYS A 136 48.76 6.82 -16.19
N ILE A 137 48.37 5.92 -15.29
CA ILE A 137 48.79 4.51 -15.32
C ILE A 137 48.16 3.75 -16.49
N ARG A 138 46.89 4.04 -16.81
CA ARG A 138 46.16 3.40 -17.92
C ARG A 138 46.61 3.87 -19.30
N TYR A 139 47.25 5.05 -19.37
CA TYR A 139 47.79 5.68 -20.59
C TYR A 139 49.31 5.84 -20.53
N ASN A 140 50.05 4.79 -20.18
CA ASN A 140 51.50 4.75 -20.37
C ASN A 140 51.85 3.84 -21.56
N PRO A 141 52.02 4.36 -22.79
CA PRO A 141 52.35 3.58 -23.97
C PRO A 141 53.87 3.50 -24.19
N ILE A 142 54.68 3.20 -23.16
CA ILE A 142 56.13 3.03 -23.34
C ILE A 142 56.65 1.98 -22.36
N LEU A 143 56.75 0.73 -22.86
CA LEU A 143 57.88 -0.19 -22.69
C LEU A 143 57.49 -1.54 -23.33
N ASP A 144 57.44 -1.54 -24.66
CA ASP A 144 57.61 -2.76 -25.45
C ASP A 144 58.68 -2.45 -26.48
N ASP A 145 59.94 -2.48 -26.02
CA ASP A 145 61.03 -2.98 -26.85
C ASP A 145 62.32 -3.11 -26.01
N THR A 146 63.03 -4.21 -26.27
CA THR A 146 64.41 -4.57 -25.90
C THR A 146 64.71 -5.44 -24.64
N VAL A 147 64.75 -6.77 -24.91
CA VAL A 147 65.83 -7.75 -24.52
C VAL A 147 65.72 -8.45 -23.14
N PRO A 148 66.10 -9.76 -22.98
CA PRO A 148 65.79 -10.98 -23.72
C PRO A 148 65.22 -12.10 -22.78
N ARG A 149 64.76 -13.21 -23.38
CA ARG A 149 64.38 -14.45 -22.67
C ARG A 149 65.57 -15.08 -21.94
N THR A 150 65.47 -15.22 -20.62
CA THR A 150 66.15 -16.27 -19.85
C THR A 150 65.14 -17.05 -19.02
N SER A 151 65.28 -18.36 -19.13
CA SER A 151 64.45 -19.43 -18.59
C SER A 151 64.63 -19.66 -17.08
N GLU A 152 63.53 -20.10 -16.46
CA GLU A 152 63.43 -20.96 -15.27
C GLU A 152 64.01 -20.49 -13.91
N ARG A 153 63.12 -20.11 -12.97
CA ARG A 153 62.85 -20.89 -11.73
C ARG A 153 61.88 -20.15 -10.78
N ASN A 154 60.89 -20.92 -10.29
CA ASN A 154 60.17 -20.78 -9.02
C ASN A 154 59.43 -19.47 -8.69
N GLU A 155 58.10 -19.45 -8.83
CA GLU A 155 57.20 -18.86 -7.81
C GLU A 155 55.78 -19.49 -7.86
N PRO A 156 55.41 -20.33 -6.87
CA PRO A 156 54.01 -20.62 -6.55
C PRO A 156 53.29 -19.45 -5.85
N GLN A 157 53.96 -18.30 -5.67
CA GLN A 157 53.55 -17.24 -4.76
C GLN A 157 52.62 -16.19 -5.41
N LYS A 158 52.75 -15.95 -6.73
CA LYS A 158 51.88 -15.01 -7.48
C LYS A 158 50.44 -15.49 -7.64
N SER A 159 50.18 -16.79 -7.74
CA SER A 159 48.81 -17.31 -7.83
C SER A 159 48.08 -17.24 -6.48
N GLN A 160 48.79 -17.42 -5.36
CA GLN A 160 48.25 -17.19 -4.02
C GLN A 160 48.04 -15.71 -3.72
N SER A 161 48.95 -14.81 -4.10
CA SER A 161 48.78 -13.37 -3.89
C SER A 161 47.60 -12.82 -4.69
N THR A 162 47.40 -13.25 -5.94
CA THR A 162 46.26 -12.80 -6.77
C THR A 162 44.91 -13.39 -6.29
N GLN A 163 44.92 -14.54 -5.58
CA GLN A 163 43.73 -15.12 -4.96
C GLN A 163 43.43 -14.48 -3.59
N LEU A 164 44.47 -14.18 -2.80
CA LEU A 164 44.37 -13.41 -1.57
C LEU A 164 43.88 -11.99 -1.88
N GLU A 165 44.48 -11.27 -2.81
CA GLU A 165 44.02 -9.94 -3.25
C GLU A 165 42.58 -9.96 -3.75
N ARG A 166 42.16 -10.97 -4.53
CA ARG A 166 40.75 -11.14 -4.92
C ARG A 166 39.83 -11.42 -3.74
N GLY A 167 40.25 -12.25 -2.78
CA GLY A 167 39.48 -12.51 -1.56
C GLY A 167 39.39 -11.31 -0.61
N TRP A 168 40.43 -10.47 -0.57
CA TRP A 168 40.47 -9.23 0.21
C TRP A 168 39.58 -8.15 -0.42
N ILE A 169 39.64 -7.97 -1.75
CA ILE A 169 38.76 -7.05 -2.49
C ILE A 169 37.29 -7.48 -2.35
N ASP A 170 37.00 -8.79 -2.37
CA ASP A 170 35.65 -9.32 -2.15
C ASP A 170 35.15 -9.09 -0.71
N ALA A 171 36.03 -9.28 0.29
CA ALA A 171 35.71 -9.03 1.70
C ALA A 171 35.48 -7.54 2.01
N GLU A 172 36.31 -6.65 1.47
CA GLU A 172 36.17 -5.20 1.62
C GLU A 172 34.89 -4.69 0.94
N MET A 173 34.64 -5.13 -0.29
CA MET A 173 33.41 -4.81 -1.01
C MET A 173 32.17 -5.30 -0.25
N ARG A 174 32.20 -6.54 0.28
CA ARG A 174 31.12 -7.09 1.10
C ARG A 174 30.92 -6.28 2.38
N TYR A 175 31.99 -5.84 3.04
CA TYR A 175 31.91 -4.98 4.21
C TYR A 175 31.17 -3.67 3.92
N PHE A 176 31.58 -2.93 2.87
CA PHE A 176 30.95 -1.66 2.51
C PHE A 176 29.50 -1.83 2.04
N ILE A 177 29.18 -2.91 1.31
CA ILE A 177 27.81 -3.21 0.89
C ILE A 177 26.90 -3.47 2.09
N VAL A 178 27.35 -4.29 3.05
CA VAL A 178 26.61 -4.56 4.29
C VAL A 178 26.43 -3.27 5.07
N MET A 179 27.52 -2.53 5.29
CA MET A 179 27.49 -1.27 6.06
C MET A 179 26.54 -0.24 5.43
N LYS A 180 26.64 -0.01 4.12
CA LYS A 180 25.74 0.86 3.35
C LYS A 180 24.28 0.42 3.51
N THR A 181 23.99 -0.87 3.35
CA THR A 181 22.62 -1.39 3.39
C THR A 181 21.95 -1.11 4.74
N PHE A 182 22.66 -1.37 5.85
CA PHE A 182 22.13 -1.12 7.19
C PHE A 182 22.06 0.37 7.52
N HIS A 183 23.11 1.15 7.23
CA HIS A 183 23.11 2.58 7.52
C HIS A 183 22.05 3.34 6.71
N LEU A 184 21.99 3.12 5.40
CA LEU A 184 21.00 3.77 4.55
C LEU A 184 19.57 3.36 4.95
N GLY A 185 19.35 2.08 5.24
CA GLY A 185 18.07 1.57 5.71
C GLY A 185 17.64 2.23 7.01
N ILE A 186 18.51 2.24 8.03
CA ILE A 186 18.21 2.84 9.33
C ILE A 186 18.03 4.35 9.24
N SER A 187 18.87 5.06 8.48
CA SER A 187 18.70 6.50 8.27
C SER A 187 17.35 6.83 7.64
N ARG A 188 16.93 6.09 6.60
CA ARG A 188 15.62 6.28 5.97
C ARG A 188 14.46 5.99 6.92
N LEU A 189 14.55 4.94 7.73
CA LEU A 189 13.55 4.64 8.76
C LEU A 189 13.49 5.74 9.82
N PHE A 190 14.64 6.32 10.19
CA PHE A 190 14.71 7.42 11.15
C PHE A 190 14.08 8.70 10.57
N VAL A 191 14.40 9.06 9.32
CA VAL A 191 13.78 10.19 8.60
C VAL A 191 12.26 10.01 8.56
N SER A 192 11.77 8.82 8.21
CA SER A 192 10.33 8.52 8.15
C SER A 192 9.65 8.59 9.51
N ALA A 193 10.31 8.11 10.57
CA ALA A 193 9.79 8.24 11.93
C ALA A 193 9.74 9.70 12.40
N LEU A 194 10.72 10.52 12.01
CA LEU A 194 10.77 11.95 12.33
C LEU A 194 9.77 12.76 11.52
N SER A 195 9.58 12.48 10.22
CA SER A 195 8.64 13.21 9.37
C SER A 195 7.20 13.10 9.88
N ASN A 196 6.86 11.96 10.49
CA ASN A 196 5.58 11.74 11.16
C ASN A 196 5.44 12.51 12.49
N LEU A 197 6.55 12.96 13.09
CA LEU A 197 6.58 13.73 14.33
C LEU A 197 6.77 15.23 14.10
N SER A 198 7.35 15.63 12.97
CA SER A 198 7.56 17.04 12.61
C SER A 198 6.25 17.74 12.31
N SER A 199 6.22 19.05 12.54
CA SER A 199 5.24 19.94 11.95
C SER A 199 5.47 20.03 10.45
N ASN A 200 4.40 20.02 9.66
CA ASN A 200 4.51 20.32 8.23
C ASN A 200 4.07 21.77 7.99
N GLU A 201 5.00 22.63 7.61
CA GLU A 201 4.73 24.04 7.25
C GLU A 201 3.83 24.15 6.01
N ASP A 202 3.76 23.08 5.21
CA ASP A 202 2.87 23.03 4.05
C ASP A 202 1.40 22.89 4.43
N THR A 203 1.09 22.53 5.67
CA THR A 203 -0.31 22.42 6.12
C THR A 203 -0.81 23.75 6.65
N GLU A 204 -1.99 24.19 6.18
CA GLU A 204 -2.66 25.38 6.72
C GLU A 204 -3.14 25.19 8.18
N MET A 205 -3.15 23.95 8.66
CA MET A 205 -3.58 23.61 10.01
C MET A 205 -2.46 23.79 11.03
N SER A 206 -2.83 24.28 12.22
CA SER A 206 -1.91 24.31 13.36
C SER A 206 -1.41 22.90 13.68
N THR A 207 -0.17 22.82 14.17
CA THR A 207 0.52 21.59 14.56
C THR A 207 -0.28 20.72 15.53
N ASP A 208 -1.17 21.33 16.30
CA ASP A 208 -1.95 20.66 17.33
C ASP A 208 -3.30 20.16 16.82
N VAL A 209 -3.67 20.47 15.57
CA VAL A 209 -4.94 20.08 14.96
C VAL A 209 -4.69 18.90 14.01
N PHE A 210 -4.82 17.67 14.52
CA PHE A 210 -4.72 16.49 13.68
C PHE A 210 -5.51 15.28 14.19
N ASP A 211 -5.89 14.43 13.23
CA ASP A 211 -6.42 13.08 13.43
C ASP A 211 -5.62 12.14 12.53
N THR A 212 -4.88 11.24 13.16
CA THR A 212 -4.13 10.22 12.43
C THR A 212 -4.76 8.88 12.72
N SER A 213 -4.82 8.05 11.69
CA SER A 213 -5.42 6.73 11.80
C SER A 213 -4.66 5.75 10.94
N VAL A 214 -4.38 4.56 11.48
CA VAL A 214 -3.79 3.45 10.73
C VAL A 214 -4.65 2.21 10.87
N LEU A 215 -4.95 1.60 9.73
CA LEU A 215 -5.86 0.48 9.59
C LEU A 215 -5.16 -0.70 8.93
N MET A 216 -5.33 -1.87 9.53
CA MET A 216 -5.04 -3.17 8.96
C MET A 216 -6.38 -3.89 8.75
N TYR A 217 -6.81 -4.02 7.50
CA TYR A 217 -8.15 -4.52 7.15
C TYR A 217 -8.10 -5.71 6.19
N GLU A 218 -9.18 -6.49 6.14
CA GLU A 218 -9.29 -7.67 5.28
C GLU A 218 -9.82 -7.31 3.89
N ASP A 219 -9.17 -7.82 2.83
CA ASP A 219 -9.71 -7.85 1.47
C ASP A 219 -10.40 -9.19 1.21
N TYR A 220 -11.70 -9.16 0.93
CA TYR A 220 -12.50 -10.36 0.69
C TYR A 220 -12.25 -11.02 -0.66
N ILE A 221 -11.72 -10.29 -1.63
CA ILE A 221 -11.47 -10.82 -2.98
C ILE A 221 -10.23 -11.71 -2.96
N THR A 222 -9.11 -11.19 -2.45
CA THR A 222 -7.84 -11.92 -2.43
C THR A 222 -7.59 -12.70 -1.13
N ASN A 223 -8.46 -12.51 -0.11
CA ASN A 223 -8.29 -13.04 1.25
C ASN A 223 -6.93 -12.66 1.84
N ARG A 224 -6.53 -11.39 1.65
CA ARG A 224 -5.29 -10.80 2.15
C ARG A 224 -5.59 -9.62 3.06
N ARG A 225 -4.58 -9.18 3.79
CA ARG A 225 -4.65 -7.97 4.60
C ARG A 225 -4.11 -6.79 3.82
N MET A 226 -4.66 -5.63 4.09
CA MET A 226 -4.35 -4.37 3.44
C MET A 226 -4.06 -3.32 4.49
N PHE A 227 -3.22 -2.36 4.14
CA PHE A 227 -2.78 -1.28 5.01
C PHE A 227 -3.28 0.05 4.45
N LEU A 228 -3.87 0.87 5.32
CA LEU A 228 -4.31 2.23 5.01
C LEU A 228 -3.97 3.14 6.18
N CYS A 229 -3.39 4.30 5.89
CA CYS A 229 -2.96 5.25 6.90
C CYS A 229 -3.29 6.69 6.52
N SER A 230 -3.58 7.50 7.53
CA SER A 230 -3.61 8.95 7.47
C SER A 230 -2.56 9.46 8.45
N GLN A 231 -1.62 10.23 7.91
CA GLN A 231 -0.51 10.85 8.63
C GLN A 231 -0.91 12.21 9.19
N ARG A 232 -0.10 12.73 10.11
CA ARG A 232 -0.35 13.99 10.82
C ARG A 232 -0.39 15.20 9.88
N ASP A 233 0.40 15.17 8.83
CA ASP A 233 0.45 16.21 7.80
C ASP A 233 -0.76 16.18 6.85
N GLY A 234 -1.68 15.22 7.00
CA GLY A 234 -2.82 15.05 6.11
C GLY A 234 -2.54 14.12 4.91
N THR A 235 -1.33 13.57 4.80
CA THR A 235 -1.03 12.56 3.78
C THR A 235 -1.88 11.32 4.03
N ILE A 236 -2.52 10.79 2.99
CA ILE A 236 -3.22 9.51 3.03
C ILE A 236 -2.47 8.53 2.14
N GLY A 237 -2.16 7.35 2.66
CA GLY A 237 -1.45 6.33 1.89
C GLY A 237 -1.91 4.91 2.18
N ALA A 238 -1.79 4.05 1.19
CA ALA A 238 -2.21 2.66 1.23
C ALA A 238 -1.10 1.72 0.74
N ALA A 239 -1.10 0.49 1.27
CA ALA A 239 -0.19 -0.57 0.87
C ALA A 239 -0.89 -1.93 0.86
N ALA A 240 -0.42 -2.80 -0.01
CA ALA A 240 -1.06 -4.06 -0.33
C ALA A 240 -0.07 -5.23 -0.49
N ASP A 241 1.21 -4.92 -0.73
CA ASP A 241 2.27 -5.91 -0.82
C ASP A 241 2.35 -6.70 0.49
N GLN A 242 2.19 -8.02 0.39
CA GLN A 242 2.21 -8.95 1.52
C GLN A 242 3.44 -8.78 2.43
N ARG A 243 4.59 -8.43 1.86
CA ARG A 243 5.82 -8.25 2.63
C ARG A 243 5.80 -6.93 3.43
N VAL A 244 5.26 -5.87 2.83
CA VAL A 244 5.00 -4.60 3.53
C VAL A 244 4.00 -4.81 4.67
N ILE A 245 2.95 -5.59 4.44
CA ILE A 245 1.97 -5.94 5.48
C ILE A 245 2.61 -6.72 6.64
N ALA A 246 3.56 -7.62 6.38
CA ALA A 246 4.31 -8.32 7.42
C ALA A 246 5.21 -7.36 8.22
N SER A 247 5.87 -6.42 7.55
CA SER A 247 6.69 -5.37 8.19
C SER A 247 5.81 -4.44 9.05
N ALA A 248 4.67 -4.00 8.52
CA ALA A 248 3.68 -3.20 9.25
C ALA A 248 3.19 -3.98 10.48
N GLY A 249 2.96 -5.29 10.34
CA GLY A 249 2.53 -6.14 11.43
C GLY A 249 3.49 -6.18 12.62
N ALA A 250 4.80 -6.09 12.36
CA ALA A 250 5.82 -6.01 13.42
C ALA A 250 5.69 -4.69 14.20
N ALA A 251 5.57 -3.58 13.46
CA ALA A 251 5.42 -2.25 14.04
C ALA A 251 4.13 -2.14 14.86
N PHE A 252 3.03 -2.68 14.34
CA PHE A 252 1.73 -2.73 15.01
C PHE A 252 1.82 -3.42 16.38
N GLN A 253 2.52 -4.55 16.49
CA GLN A 253 2.73 -5.24 17.76
C GLN A 253 3.58 -4.41 18.73
N VAL A 254 4.67 -3.79 18.25
CA VAL A 254 5.52 -2.92 19.10
C VAL A 254 4.71 -1.74 19.64
N CYS A 255 3.89 -1.13 18.79
CA CYS A 255 3.02 -0.02 19.18
C CYS A 255 1.93 -0.45 20.16
N LEU A 256 1.31 -1.61 19.95
CA LEU A 256 0.33 -2.15 20.89
C LEU A 256 0.92 -2.38 22.27
N ASP A 257 2.11 -3.00 22.34
CA ASP A 257 2.78 -3.26 23.62
C ASP A 257 3.17 -1.96 24.34
N ALA A 258 3.59 -0.95 23.59
CA ALA A 258 3.89 0.38 24.14
C ALA A 258 2.62 1.10 24.64
N TRP A 259 1.49 0.96 23.95
CA TRP A 259 0.23 1.58 24.38
C TRP A 259 -0.40 0.85 25.56
N LYS A 260 -0.32 -0.49 25.61
CA LYS A 260 -0.78 -1.27 26.77
C LYS A 260 -0.01 -0.91 28.05
N SER A 261 1.31 -0.76 27.97
CA SER A 261 2.10 -0.35 29.14
C SER A 261 1.79 1.07 29.61
N LEU A 262 1.32 1.96 28.72
CA LEU A 262 0.79 3.28 29.10
C LEU A 262 -0.58 3.17 29.76
N ASP A 263 -1.47 2.31 29.27
CA ASP A 263 -2.81 2.07 29.84
C ASP A 263 -2.70 1.56 31.29
N ASP A 264 -1.76 0.66 31.56
CA ASP A 264 -1.50 0.13 32.91
C ASP A 264 -1.04 1.22 33.90
N VAL A 265 -0.25 2.19 33.43
CA VAL A 265 0.34 3.27 34.26
C VAL A 265 -0.61 4.46 34.44
N SER A 266 -1.54 4.67 33.52
CA SER A 266 -2.39 5.88 33.45
C SER A 266 -3.77 5.72 34.10
N SER A 267 -3.86 4.90 35.14
CA SER A 267 -5.09 4.64 35.91
C SER A 267 -5.69 5.89 36.59
N ASP A 268 -5.07 7.07 36.48
CA ASP A 268 -5.67 8.37 36.80
C ASP A 268 -6.72 8.80 35.76
N LYS A 269 -7.93 8.25 35.92
CA LYS A 269 -9.10 8.54 35.06
C LYS A 269 -9.65 9.97 35.14
N ASN A 270 -9.03 10.86 35.92
CA ASN A 270 -9.48 12.24 36.14
C ASN A 270 -8.59 13.26 35.42
N VAL A 271 -8.51 13.17 34.09
CA VAL A 271 -7.86 14.22 33.28
C VAL A 271 -8.81 15.41 33.14
N THR A 272 -8.58 16.46 33.94
CA THR A 272 -9.29 17.75 33.91
C THR A 272 -8.64 18.79 32.98
N SER A 273 -7.52 18.45 32.33
CA SER A 273 -6.85 19.34 31.36
C SER A 273 -7.73 19.61 30.14
N GLU A 274 -7.84 20.89 29.75
CA GLU A 274 -8.54 21.32 28.53
C GLU A 274 -7.87 20.73 27.28
N ASP A 275 -6.53 20.69 27.28
CA ASP A 275 -5.75 20.07 26.22
C ASP A 275 -5.45 18.59 26.51
N TRP A 276 -5.77 17.76 25.54
CA TRP A 276 -5.55 16.32 25.61
C TRP A 276 -5.36 15.67 24.23
N THR A 277 -4.73 14.50 24.25
CA THR A 277 -4.58 13.59 23.11
C THR A 277 -5.25 12.25 23.42
N LEU A 278 -6.23 11.86 22.62
CA LEU A 278 -6.92 10.57 22.75
C LEU A 278 -6.28 9.55 21.82
N LEU A 279 -5.78 8.48 22.43
CA LEU A 279 -5.45 7.25 21.74
C LEU A 279 -6.69 6.35 21.73
N SER A 280 -6.99 5.72 20.60
CA SER A 280 -7.93 4.60 20.61
C SER A 280 -7.44 3.49 19.70
N TRP A 281 -7.50 2.26 20.20
CA TRP A 281 -7.09 1.08 19.45
C TRP A 281 -8.11 -0.05 19.56
N LYS A 282 -8.24 -0.78 18.46
CA LYS A 282 -8.90 -2.08 18.42
C LYS A 282 -7.96 -3.08 17.75
N TRP A 283 -7.77 -4.23 18.39
CA TRP A 283 -6.99 -5.34 17.89
C TRP A 283 -7.81 -6.62 17.92
N THR A 284 -7.89 -7.31 16.78
CA THR A 284 -8.61 -8.57 16.64
C THR A 284 -7.69 -9.60 16.00
N GLU A 285 -7.30 -10.62 16.75
CA GLU A 285 -6.52 -11.73 16.20
C GLU A 285 -7.39 -12.61 15.30
N LEU A 286 -6.79 -13.10 14.22
CA LEU A 286 -7.42 -14.01 13.28
C LEU A 286 -6.75 -15.38 13.40
N ASP A 287 -7.54 -16.45 13.30
CA ASP A 287 -6.99 -17.79 13.15
C ASP A 287 -6.21 -17.88 11.81
N PRO A 288 -4.94 -18.31 11.81
CA PRO A 288 -4.13 -18.44 10.59
C PRO A 288 -4.71 -19.38 9.53
N LYS A 289 -5.60 -20.32 9.89
CA LYS A 289 -6.20 -21.27 8.94
C LYS A 289 -7.54 -20.79 8.40
N SER A 290 -8.47 -20.44 9.29
CA SER A 290 -9.83 -20.02 8.90
C SER A 290 -9.94 -18.52 8.59
N PHE A 291 -8.95 -17.72 9.03
CA PHE A 291 -9.03 -16.25 9.06
C PHE A 291 -10.30 -15.77 9.78
N GLU A 292 -10.82 -16.55 10.73
CA GLU A 292 -11.93 -16.14 11.58
C GLU A 292 -11.41 -15.39 12.81
N PRO A 293 -12.14 -14.36 13.29
CA PRO A 293 -11.79 -13.64 14.50
C PRO A 293 -11.78 -14.56 15.72
N GLN A 294 -10.69 -14.55 16.47
CA GLN A 294 -10.64 -15.21 17.76
C GLN A 294 -11.38 -14.37 18.83
N PRO A 295 -12.04 -15.02 19.82
CA PRO A 295 -12.72 -14.31 20.89
C PRO A 295 -11.73 -13.56 21.78
N GLY A 296 -12.04 -12.30 22.09
CA GLY A 296 -11.23 -11.42 22.96
C GLY A 296 -10.58 -10.24 22.24
N PRO A 297 -11.33 -9.39 21.50
CA PRO A 297 -10.73 -8.20 20.90
C PRO A 297 -10.20 -7.26 21.98
N CYS A 298 -8.92 -6.89 21.88
CA CYS A 298 -8.33 -5.88 22.74
C CYS A 298 -8.76 -4.50 22.21
N THR A 299 -9.78 -3.92 22.84
CA THR A 299 -10.26 -2.58 22.52
C THR A 299 -10.09 -1.71 23.74
N SER A 300 -9.31 -0.64 23.62
CA SER A 300 -9.15 0.35 24.69
C SER A 300 -8.96 1.74 24.09
N SER A 301 -9.12 2.75 24.94
CA SER A 301 -8.95 4.15 24.60
C SER A 301 -8.38 4.88 25.79
N LEU A 302 -7.34 5.66 25.55
CA LEU A 302 -6.58 6.32 26.59
C LEU A 302 -6.47 7.82 26.28
N LYS A 303 -6.82 8.65 27.27
CA LYS A 303 -6.71 10.11 27.18
C LYS A 303 -5.42 10.56 27.85
N LEU A 304 -4.53 11.17 27.10
CA LEU A 304 -3.24 11.66 27.54
C LEU A 304 -3.29 13.16 27.77
N SER A 305 -2.77 13.62 28.91
CA SER A 305 -2.68 15.05 29.27
C SER A 305 -1.25 15.59 29.32
N THR A 306 -0.24 14.72 29.41
CA THR A 306 1.15 15.15 29.52
C THR A 306 1.92 14.90 28.23
N MET A 307 2.83 15.81 27.90
CA MET A 307 3.70 15.69 26.72
C MET A 307 4.59 14.43 26.80
N LYS A 308 5.04 14.05 28.01
CA LYS A 308 5.80 12.81 28.22
C LYS A 308 5.01 11.57 27.78
N SER A 309 3.75 11.45 28.20
CA SER A 309 2.91 10.33 27.79
C SER A 309 2.56 10.40 26.31
N ALA A 310 2.38 11.60 25.75
CA ALA A 310 2.17 11.80 24.31
C ALA A 310 3.39 11.30 23.51
N ILE A 311 4.62 11.71 23.86
CA ILE A 311 5.85 11.24 23.20
C ILE A 311 5.98 9.71 23.28
N ASN A 312 5.69 9.13 24.45
CA ASN A 312 5.69 7.68 24.64
C ASN A 312 4.67 6.94 23.75
N ALA A 313 3.58 7.60 23.36
CA ALA A 313 2.60 7.03 22.46
C ALA A 313 2.92 7.27 20.97
N PHE A 314 3.39 8.47 20.63
CA PHE A 314 3.61 8.90 19.24
C PHE A 314 4.85 8.28 18.60
N VAL A 315 5.94 8.10 19.33
CA VAL A 315 7.16 7.51 18.78
C VAL A 315 6.96 6.07 18.30
N PRO A 316 6.34 5.15 19.06
CA PRO A 316 6.05 3.82 18.51
C PRO A 316 4.99 3.88 17.40
N TYR A 317 4.02 4.79 17.49
CA TYR A 317 3.01 4.99 16.45
C TYR A 317 3.59 5.47 15.11
N SER A 318 4.64 6.30 15.14
CA SER A 318 5.32 6.78 13.92
C SER A 318 6.03 5.67 13.15
N THR A 319 6.31 4.52 13.79
CA THR A 319 6.82 3.31 13.11
C THR A 319 5.72 2.53 12.39
N VAL A 320 4.45 2.75 12.74
CA VAL A 320 3.29 2.08 12.12
C VAL A 320 2.72 2.93 10.98
N CYS A 321 2.85 4.25 11.06
CA CYS A 321 2.23 5.19 10.13
C CYS A 321 3.15 5.54 8.94
N GLY A 322 2.55 5.92 7.81
CA GLY A 322 3.29 6.41 6.64
C GLY A 322 4.06 5.34 5.88
N SER A 323 5.18 5.74 5.29
CA SER A 323 6.04 4.89 4.46
C SER A 323 6.99 3.99 5.26
N PHE A 324 7.04 4.10 6.59
CA PHE A 324 7.96 3.34 7.45
C PHE A 324 7.92 1.82 7.19
N PRO A 325 6.75 1.15 7.15
CA PRO A 325 6.70 -0.28 6.85
C PRO A 325 7.24 -0.66 5.47
N SER A 326 7.05 0.19 4.46
CA SER A 326 7.55 -0.03 3.10
C SER A 326 9.08 0.11 3.04
N LEU A 327 9.63 1.12 3.72
CA LEU A 327 11.07 1.31 3.84
C LEU A 327 11.75 0.16 4.59
N LEU A 328 11.08 -0.33 5.65
CA LEU A 328 11.54 -1.49 6.41
C LEU A 328 11.58 -2.74 5.52
N GLN A 329 10.54 -2.93 4.71
CA GLN A 329 10.49 -4.02 3.75
C GLN A 329 11.58 -3.92 2.68
N ASP A 330 11.87 -2.73 2.16
CA ASP A 330 12.95 -2.51 1.19
C ASP A 330 14.32 -2.86 1.80
N MET A 331 14.57 -2.44 3.05
CA MET A 331 15.76 -2.81 3.80
C MET A 331 15.86 -4.34 4.00
N SER A 332 14.78 -4.99 4.43
CA SER A 332 14.75 -6.44 4.63
C SER A 332 15.02 -7.20 3.32
N ASN A 333 14.44 -6.77 2.20
CA ASN A 333 14.70 -7.37 0.88
C ASN A 333 16.18 -7.27 0.48
N LYS A 334 16.79 -6.09 0.66
CA LYS A 334 18.21 -5.88 0.35
C LYS A 334 19.11 -6.74 1.24
N VAL A 335 18.80 -6.85 2.54
CA VAL A 335 19.59 -7.69 3.45
C VAL A 335 19.48 -9.18 3.08
N SER A 336 18.29 -9.66 2.70
CA SER A 336 18.13 -11.04 2.25
C SER A 336 18.94 -11.36 0.98
N LEU A 337 19.22 -10.39 0.12
CA LEU A 337 20.05 -10.58 -1.08
C LEU A 337 21.56 -10.67 -0.77
N ILE A 338 22.03 -9.99 0.29
CA ILE A 338 23.45 -9.97 0.68
C ILE A 338 23.77 -10.99 1.79
N SER A 339 22.75 -11.61 2.38
CA SER A 339 22.92 -12.61 3.42
C SER A 339 23.57 -13.88 2.87
N ASP A 340 24.36 -14.54 3.70
CA ASP A 340 25.00 -15.81 3.34
C ASP A 340 23.92 -16.89 3.09
N PRO A 341 23.96 -17.62 1.97
CA PRO A 341 23.01 -18.71 1.70
C PRO A 341 22.98 -19.78 2.78
N THR A 342 24.10 -19.98 3.50
CA THR A 342 24.20 -20.97 4.60
C THR A 342 23.55 -20.48 5.89
N ALA A 343 23.41 -19.17 6.07
CA ALA A 343 22.81 -18.52 7.24
C ALA A 343 21.79 -17.43 6.82
N PRO A 344 20.68 -17.83 6.17
CA PRO A 344 19.76 -16.88 5.56
C PRO A 344 18.97 -16.09 6.59
N VAL A 345 18.72 -14.81 6.29
CA VAL A 345 17.83 -13.96 7.07
C VAL A 345 16.38 -14.24 6.65
N LYS A 346 15.53 -14.62 7.61
CA LYS A 346 14.14 -15.05 7.38
C LYS A 346 13.14 -14.11 8.03
N PRO A 347 12.01 -13.79 7.40
CA PRO A 347 10.95 -13.02 8.03
C PRO A 347 10.34 -13.78 9.20
N VAL A 348 9.99 -13.04 10.26
CA VAL A 348 9.25 -13.57 11.41
C VAL A 348 7.81 -13.87 10.97
N LYS A 349 7.34 -15.08 11.22
CA LYS A 349 5.93 -15.42 11.02
C LYS A 349 5.08 -14.72 12.08
N GLN A 350 4.16 -13.89 11.63
CA GLN A 350 3.19 -13.22 12.50
C GLN A 350 1.81 -13.82 12.30
N ASN A 351 1.06 -13.94 13.40
CA ASN A 351 -0.35 -14.31 13.34
C ASN A 351 -1.12 -13.23 12.58
N PRO A 352 -2.11 -13.60 11.75
CA PRO A 352 -2.94 -12.62 11.11
C PRO A 352 -3.81 -11.90 12.14
N PHE A 353 -4.03 -10.61 11.93
CA PHE A 353 -4.85 -9.77 12.80
C PHE A 353 -5.46 -8.62 11.99
N LEU A 354 -6.52 -8.03 12.53
CA LEU A 354 -7.11 -6.77 12.09
C LEU A 354 -6.87 -5.73 13.19
N ALA A 355 -6.51 -4.52 12.80
CA ALA A 355 -6.20 -3.47 13.75
C ALA A 355 -6.63 -2.09 13.26
N VAL A 356 -7.03 -1.25 14.19
CA VAL A 356 -7.36 0.16 13.96
C VAL A 356 -6.76 0.96 15.09
N PHE A 357 -5.71 1.73 14.81
CA PHE A 357 -5.07 2.62 15.77
C PHE A 357 -5.35 4.05 15.36
N THR A 358 -5.75 4.88 16.32
CA THR A 358 -6.12 6.27 16.08
C THR A 358 -5.52 7.16 17.15
N VAL A 359 -5.10 8.34 16.74
CA VAL A 359 -4.59 9.38 17.62
C VAL A 359 -5.21 10.70 17.24
N ARG A 360 -5.92 11.32 18.20
CA ARG A 360 -6.67 12.57 17.99
C ARG A 360 -6.38 13.59 19.06
N THR A 361 -6.31 14.85 18.69
CA THR A 361 -6.17 15.94 19.65
C THR A 361 -7.51 16.60 19.97
N SER A 362 -7.58 17.22 21.14
CA SER A 362 -8.68 18.08 21.57
C SER A 362 -8.95 19.22 20.56
N ALA A 363 -7.91 19.88 20.05
CA ALA A 363 -8.02 20.94 19.06
C ALA A 363 -8.63 20.47 17.72
N TYR A 364 -8.32 19.25 17.28
CA TYR A 364 -9.00 18.64 16.14
C TYR A 364 -10.48 18.41 16.42
N MET A 365 -10.82 17.90 17.61
CA MET A 365 -12.24 17.67 17.95
C MET A 365 -13.06 18.95 17.94
N ALA A 366 -12.48 20.07 18.35
CA ALA A 366 -13.13 21.37 18.30
C ALA A 366 -13.39 21.84 16.86
N LYS A 367 -12.43 21.62 15.93
CA LYS A 367 -12.51 22.07 14.53
C LYS A 367 -13.08 21.04 13.55
N ARG A 368 -13.40 19.83 13.98
CA ARG A 368 -13.76 18.72 13.07
C ARG A 368 -14.92 19.05 12.13
N PHE A 369 -15.90 19.82 12.62
CA PHE A 369 -17.08 20.17 11.84
C PHE A 369 -16.76 21.22 10.78
N ASP A 370 -15.82 22.12 11.05
CA ASP A 370 -15.31 23.07 10.05
C ASP A 370 -14.45 22.37 8.98
N ILE A 371 -13.73 21.31 9.37
CA ILE A 371 -12.89 20.52 8.46
C ILE A 371 -13.75 19.67 7.52
N PHE A 372 -14.80 19.03 8.04
CA PHE A 372 -15.77 18.24 7.26
C PHE A 372 -17.08 19.00 7.13
N ASN A 373 -17.03 20.14 6.44
CA ASN A 373 -18.23 20.95 6.21
C ASN A 373 -19.23 20.24 5.27
N ASP A 374 -18.74 19.29 4.45
CA ASP A 374 -19.53 18.44 3.56
C ASP A 374 -19.62 17.00 4.07
N ASN A 375 -20.82 16.41 3.97
CA ASN A 375 -21.08 14.99 4.30
C ASN A 375 -20.45 13.99 3.32
N ASP A 376 -19.70 14.45 2.32
CA ASP A 376 -19.18 13.62 1.23
C ASP A 376 -17.82 12.99 1.54
N ALA A 377 -17.10 13.50 2.56
CA ALA A 377 -15.80 13.01 2.97
C ALA A 377 -15.72 12.68 4.46
N CYS A 378 -14.87 11.73 4.83
CA CYS A 378 -14.67 11.31 6.21
C CYS A 378 -13.19 11.02 6.54
N GLY A 379 -12.85 11.08 7.82
CA GLY A 379 -11.57 10.57 8.32
C GLY A 379 -11.50 9.05 8.24
N ILE A 380 -10.30 8.50 8.07
CA ILE A 380 -10.10 7.06 7.81
C ILE A 380 -10.75 6.18 8.88
N SER A 381 -10.65 6.55 10.16
CA SER A 381 -11.26 5.82 11.27
C SER A 381 -12.77 5.64 11.19
N ASN A 382 -13.45 6.52 10.44
CA ASN A 382 -14.91 6.57 10.35
C ASN A 382 -15.44 5.92 9.06
N SER A 383 -14.55 5.65 8.11
CA SER A 383 -14.88 5.08 6.80
C SER A 383 -15.55 3.70 6.88
N VAL A 384 -16.27 3.31 5.82
CA VAL A 384 -16.79 1.95 5.62
C VAL A 384 -15.69 0.90 5.79
N LEU A 385 -14.49 1.17 5.28
CA LEU A 385 -13.33 0.28 5.43
C LEU A 385 -13.00 0.04 6.90
N ALA A 386 -12.99 1.10 7.71
CA ALA A 386 -12.78 0.99 9.13
C ALA A 386 -13.88 0.16 9.77
N ARG A 387 -15.15 0.57 9.60
CA ARG A 387 -16.31 -0.02 10.30
C ARG A 387 -16.59 -1.46 9.90
N GLY A 388 -16.56 -1.77 8.60
CA GLY A 388 -16.88 -3.08 8.05
C GLY A 388 -15.68 -4.04 8.03
N LYS A 389 -14.54 -3.59 7.51
CA LYS A 389 -13.40 -4.48 7.21
C LYS A 389 -12.32 -4.53 8.28
N ALA A 390 -12.10 -3.42 8.98
CA ALA A 390 -11.18 -3.34 10.11
C ALA A 390 -11.89 -3.48 11.48
N LEU A 391 -13.23 -3.58 11.46
CA LEU A 391 -14.11 -3.63 12.63
C LEU A 391 -13.98 -2.41 13.57
N ALA A 392 -13.57 -1.25 13.09
CA ALA A 392 -13.49 -0.01 13.87
C ALA A 392 -14.82 0.32 14.55
N ARG A 393 -14.76 0.92 15.74
CA ARG A 393 -15.96 1.48 16.39
C ARG A 393 -16.44 2.70 15.59
N SER A 394 -17.75 2.85 15.43
CA SER A 394 -18.33 4.12 14.95
C SER A 394 -17.92 5.25 15.91
N ALA A 395 -17.25 6.28 15.39
CA ALA A 395 -16.75 7.40 16.20
C ALA A 395 -17.84 8.31 16.77
N THR A 396 -19.11 8.04 16.49
CA THR A 396 -20.25 8.65 17.20
C THR A 396 -20.32 8.25 18.69
N ALA A 397 -19.50 7.29 19.14
CA ALA A 397 -19.43 6.84 20.53
C ALA A 397 -18.47 7.67 21.43
N GLY A 398 -18.36 8.98 21.22
CA GLY A 398 -17.56 9.90 22.04
C GLY A 398 -18.23 10.30 23.38
N MET A 399 -19.09 9.46 23.95
CA MET A 399 -19.69 9.68 25.27
C MET A 399 -18.95 8.83 26.33
N PRO A 400 -18.70 9.36 27.54
CA PRO A 400 -17.90 8.68 28.56
C PRO A 400 -18.44 7.29 28.93
N MET A 401 -17.52 6.38 29.22
CA MET A 401 -17.76 5.09 29.86
C MET A 401 -18.50 5.28 31.20
N MET A 402 -19.82 5.09 31.23
CA MET A 402 -20.50 4.79 32.50
C MET A 402 -21.67 3.81 32.42
N TYR A 403 -22.18 3.48 31.23
CA TYR A 403 -23.19 2.41 31.08
C TYR A 403 -22.79 1.47 29.94
N VAL A 404 -22.54 0.20 30.25
CA VAL A 404 -22.44 -0.89 29.27
C VAL A 404 -23.87 -1.19 28.84
N ASP A 405 -24.33 -0.54 27.77
CA ASP A 405 -25.68 -0.72 27.24
C ASP A 405 -25.75 -1.97 26.34
N GLU A 406 -26.76 -2.82 26.55
CA GLU A 406 -27.01 -4.07 25.80
C GLU A 406 -27.13 -3.83 24.28
N ASN A 407 -27.58 -2.63 23.87
CA ASN A 407 -27.62 -2.18 22.48
C ASN A 407 -26.25 -2.18 21.77
N ARG A 408 -25.15 -2.14 22.54
CA ARG A 408 -23.77 -2.10 22.01
C ARG A 408 -23.27 -3.46 21.55
N ALA A 409 -23.61 -4.52 22.28
CA ALA A 409 -23.30 -5.90 21.87
C ALA A 409 -24.10 -6.28 20.62
N VAL A 410 -25.33 -5.79 20.51
CA VAL A 410 -26.19 -5.95 19.33
C VAL A 410 -25.56 -5.28 18.10
N THR A 411 -25.02 -4.06 18.23
CA THR A 411 -24.41 -3.32 17.11
C THR A 411 -23.10 -3.95 16.59
N ASP A 412 -22.23 -4.45 17.47
CA ASP A 412 -21.02 -5.17 17.04
C ASP A 412 -21.38 -6.53 16.42
N LYS A 413 -22.42 -7.19 16.91
CA LYS A 413 -22.93 -8.45 16.34
C LYS A 413 -23.56 -8.25 14.97
N THR A 414 -24.32 -7.17 14.74
CA THR A 414 -24.89 -6.86 13.42
C THR A 414 -23.81 -6.51 12.40
N LEU A 415 -22.80 -5.74 12.78
CA LEU A 415 -21.64 -5.47 11.91
C LEU A 415 -20.89 -6.75 11.53
N ARG A 416 -20.66 -7.66 12.48
CA ARG A 416 -20.05 -8.97 12.18
C ARG A 416 -20.91 -9.81 11.24
N LEU A 417 -22.22 -9.87 11.46
CA LEU A 417 -23.15 -10.60 10.59
C LEU A 417 -23.14 -10.04 9.16
N HIS A 418 -23.16 -8.71 9.00
CA HIS A 418 -23.08 -8.05 7.70
C HIS A 418 -21.76 -8.40 7.00
N ARG A 419 -20.65 -8.27 7.72
CA ARG A 419 -19.31 -8.62 7.24
C ARG A 419 -19.22 -10.07 6.78
N ASP A 420 -19.74 -11.00 7.58
CA ASP A 420 -19.68 -12.42 7.26
C ASP A 420 -20.57 -12.75 6.05
N ALA A 421 -21.67 -12.02 5.86
CA ALA A 421 -22.50 -12.12 4.66
C ALA A 421 -21.76 -11.60 3.41
N GLU A 422 -21.11 -10.44 3.49
CA GLU A 422 -20.29 -9.88 2.40
C GLU A 422 -19.12 -10.80 2.06
N ARG A 423 -18.41 -11.30 3.07
CA ARG A 423 -17.31 -12.25 2.89
C ARG A 423 -17.77 -13.52 2.20
N LYS A 424 -18.91 -14.09 2.59
CA LYS A 424 -19.50 -15.27 1.94
C LYS A 424 -19.91 -14.97 0.50
N ARG A 425 -20.51 -13.80 0.25
CA ARG A 425 -20.89 -13.32 -1.08
C ARG A 425 -19.67 -13.23 -2.00
N MET A 426 -18.62 -12.54 -1.56
CA MET A 426 -17.38 -12.36 -2.33
C MET A 426 -16.62 -13.68 -2.52
N LYS A 427 -16.60 -14.55 -1.51
CA LYS A 427 -16.02 -15.90 -1.64
C LYS A 427 -16.75 -16.75 -2.67
N LYS A 428 -18.09 -16.68 -2.72
CA LYS A 428 -18.89 -17.35 -3.75
C LYS A 428 -18.57 -16.79 -5.14
N ALA A 429 -18.52 -15.46 -5.27
CA ALA A 429 -18.18 -14.80 -6.54
C ALA A 429 -16.78 -15.19 -7.03
N MET A 430 -15.78 -15.20 -6.14
CA MET A 430 -14.42 -15.61 -6.46
C MET A 430 -14.32 -17.09 -6.86
N ASN A 431 -15.03 -17.99 -6.17
CA ASN A 431 -15.05 -19.41 -6.52
C ASN A 431 -15.66 -19.66 -7.91
N GLU A 432 -16.61 -18.83 -8.31
CA GLU A 432 -17.19 -18.87 -9.65
C GLU A 432 -16.23 -18.30 -10.69
N PHE A 433 -15.61 -17.14 -10.39
CA PHE A 433 -14.59 -16.52 -11.23
C PHE A 433 -13.41 -17.44 -11.54
N GLN A 434 -12.95 -18.24 -10.57
CA GLN A 434 -11.86 -19.21 -10.75
C GLN A 434 -12.15 -20.29 -11.81
N ARG A 435 -13.41 -20.47 -12.21
CA ARG A 435 -13.81 -21.42 -13.27
C ARG A 435 -13.83 -20.79 -14.65
N TRP A 436 -13.67 -19.48 -14.75
CA TRP A 436 -13.73 -18.76 -16.02
C TRP A 436 -12.41 -18.84 -16.76
N ILE A 437 -12.49 -18.87 -18.09
CA ILE A 437 -11.32 -18.77 -18.95
C ILE A 437 -11.29 -17.34 -19.49
N ILE A 438 -10.20 -16.63 -19.22
CA ILE A 438 -10.03 -15.22 -19.57
C ILE A 438 -9.17 -15.15 -20.82
N ASP A 439 -9.78 -14.74 -21.93
CA ASP A 439 -9.07 -14.37 -23.16
C ASP A 439 -8.75 -12.86 -23.14
N GLU A 440 -7.99 -12.34 -24.11
CA GLU A 440 -7.61 -10.92 -24.16
C GLU A 440 -8.80 -9.98 -24.37
N THR A 441 -9.85 -10.45 -25.05
CA THR A 441 -11.02 -9.64 -25.44
C THR A 441 -12.35 -10.16 -24.89
N SER A 442 -12.37 -11.32 -24.24
CA SER A 442 -13.60 -11.95 -23.77
C SER A 442 -13.41 -12.86 -22.57
N ILE A 443 -14.49 -13.12 -21.84
CA ILE A 443 -14.54 -14.04 -20.72
C ILE A 443 -15.42 -15.23 -21.11
N VAL A 444 -14.86 -16.44 -21.05
CA VAL A 444 -15.55 -17.66 -21.44
C VAL A 444 -16.05 -18.40 -20.19
N ILE A 445 -17.35 -18.66 -20.14
CA ILE A 445 -18.04 -19.23 -18.99
C ILE A 445 -18.71 -20.55 -19.40
N SER A 446 -18.50 -21.61 -18.62
CA SER A 446 -19.12 -22.91 -18.88
C SER A 446 -20.54 -22.96 -18.33
N ASN A 447 -21.54 -23.00 -19.20
CA ASN A 447 -22.96 -23.21 -18.86
C ASN A 447 -23.54 -24.43 -19.60
N LYS A 448 -23.02 -25.61 -19.25
CA LYS A 448 -23.41 -26.88 -19.87
C LYS A 448 -24.88 -27.21 -19.64
N LEU A 449 -25.41 -26.98 -18.44
CA LEU A 449 -26.79 -27.33 -18.10
C LEU A 449 -27.81 -26.60 -18.99
N TYR A 450 -27.59 -25.31 -19.24
CA TYR A 450 -28.46 -24.54 -20.14
C TYR A 450 -28.40 -25.08 -21.57
N ALA A 451 -27.21 -25.23 -22.14
CA ALA A 451 -27.06 -25.69 -23.52
C ALA A 451 -27.60 -27.12 -23.72
N TRP A 452 -27.23 -28.04 -22.84
CA TRP A 452 -27.69 -29.43 -22.90
C TRP A 452 -29.18 -29.58 -22.60
N GLY A 453 -29.76 -28.71 -21.76
CA GLY A 453 -31.20 -28.69 -21.51
C GLY A 453 -32.00 -28.34 -22.76
N PHE A 454 -31.62 -27.27 -23.48
CA PHE A 454 -32.25 -26.91 -24.75
C PHE A 454 -31.98 -27.93 -25.86
N LEU A 455 -30.75 -28.46 -25.94
CA LEU A 455 -30.43 -29.54 -26.89
C LEU A 455 -31.26 -30.79 -26.64
N GLY A 456 -31.39 -31.21 -25.38
CA GLY A 456 -32.20 -32.36 -24.97
C GLY A 456 -33.69 -32.13 -25.23
N GLY A 457 -34.21 -30.94 -24.91
CA GLY A 457 -35.60 -30.55 -25.20
C GLY A 457 -35.90 -30.54 -26.70
N SER A 458 -35.01 -30.00 -27.51
CA SER A 458 -35.13 -30.04 -28.98
C SER A 458 -35.00 -31.46 -29.53
N ALA A 459 -34.13 -32.31 -28.97
CA ALA A 459 -34.06 -33.71 -29.34
C ALA A 459 -35.39 -34.43 -29.03
N LEU A 460 -35.96 -34.22 -27.84
CA LEU A 460 -37.26 -34.78 -27.46
C LEU A 460 -38.38 -34.30 -28.38
N LEU A 461 -38.40 -33.04 -28.80
CA LEU A 461 -39.36 -32.51 -29.78
C LEU A 461 -39.23 -33.20 -31.14
N VAL A 462 -38.00 -33.36 -31.62
CA VAL A 462 -37.72 -34.01 -32.92
C VAL A 462 -38.07 -35.50 -32.88
N PHE A 463 -37.55 -36.23 -31.89
CA PHE A 463 -37.84 -37.67 -31.75
C PHE A 463 -39.31 -37.93 -31.41
N GLY A 464 -39.95 -37.05 -30.62
CA GLY A 464 -41.37 -37.12 -30.33
C GLY A 464 -42.23 -36.88 -31.58
N GLY A 465 -41.92 -35.85 -32.38
CA GLY A 465 -42.59 -35.59 -33.65
C GLY A 465 -42.43 -36.76 -34.64
N LEU A 466 -41.24 -37.37 -34.70
CA LEU A 466 -40.98 -38.54 -35.54
C LEU A 466 -41.70 -39.80 -35.05
N ALA A 467 -41.74 -40.02 -33.73
CA ALA A 467 -42.47 -41.13 -33.14
C ALA A 467 -43.98 -41.01 -33.37
N ILE A 468 -44.56 -39.80 -33.25
CA ILE A 468 -45.96 -39.54 -33.58
C ILE A 468 -46.21 -39.78 -35.08
N GLY A 469 -45.36 -39.26 -35.96
CA GLY A 469 -45.47 -39.46 -37.41
C GLY A 469 -45.44 -40.94 -37.83
N LEU A 470 -44.59 -41.75 -37.17
CA LEU A 470 -44.46 -43.18 -37.48
C LEU A 470 -45.50 -44.08 -36.79
N SER A 471 -45.99 -43.70 -35.60
CA SER A 471 -46.94 -44.53 -34.82
C SER A 471 -48.41 -44.26 -35.14
N VAL A 472 -48.75 -43.07 -35.63
CA VAL A 472 -50.14 -42.66 -35.86
C VAL A 472 -50.65 -43.05 -37.26
N GLY A 473 -49.78 -43.11 -38.28
CA GLY A 473 -50.18 -43.52 -39.65
C GLY A 473 -51.40 -42.75 -40.20
N ASP A 474 -52.22 -43.38 -41.04
CA ASP A 474 -53.43 -42.78 -41.65
C ASP A 474 -54.64 -42.62 -40.71
N ARG A 475 -54.46 -42.77 -39.38
CA ARG A 475 -55.59 -42.79 -38.44
C ARG A 475 -56.22 -41.42 -38.18
N ILE A 476 -55.60 -40.34 -38.62
CA ILE A 476 -56.15 -38.98 -38.50
C ILE A 476 -56.56 -38.50 -39.89
N THR A 477 -57.86 -38.43 -40.14
CA THR A 477 -58.42 -37.96 -41.41
C THR A 477 -58.12 -36.47 -41.60
N GLY A 478 -57.30 -36.13 -42.61
CA GLY A 478 -57.04 -34.75 -43.03
C GLY A 478 -55.75 -34.11 -42.53
N VAL A 479 -54.87 -34.83 -41.83
CA VAL A 479 -53.56 -34.33 -41.40
C VAL A 479 -52.46 -35.28 -41.86
N ASP A 480 -51.51 -34.77 -42.65
CA ASP A 480 -50.32 -35.53 -43.04
C ASP A 480 -49.39 -35.73 -41.82
N PRO A 481 -49.17 -36.98 -41.34
CA PRO A 481 -48.33 -37.27 -40.18
C PRO A 481 -46.88 -36.80 -40.37
N LEU A 482 -46.39 -36.76 -41.62
CA LEU A 482 -45.06 -36.25 -41.96
C LEU A 482 -44.99 -34.72 -41.88
N GLY A 483 -46.11 -34.03 -42.16
CA GLY A 483 -46.26 -32.60 -41.96
C GLY A 483 -46.03 -32.20 -40.49
N LEU A 484 -46.60 -32.96 -39.56
CA LEU A 484 -46.44 -32.72 -38.12
C LEU A 484 -44.97 -32.88 -37.66
N ALA A 485 -44.27 -33.88 -38.18
CA ALA A 485 -42.84 -34.05 -37.93
C ALA A 485 -42.03 -32.84 -38.46
N SER A 486 -42.36 -32.32 -39.64
CA SER A 486 -41.68 -31.14 -40.20
C SER A 486 -41.90 -29.88 -39.34
N TYR A 487 -43.10 -29.68 -38.79
CA TYR A 487 -43.38 -28.58 -37.86
C TYR A 487 -42.60 -28.73 -36.55
N CYS A 488 -42.48 -29.95 -36.00
CA CYS A 488 -41.67 -30.21 -34.81
C CYS A 488 -40.18 -29.88 -35.05
N TRP A 489 -39.65 -30.20 -36.23
CA TRP A 489 -38.27 -29.83 -36.61
C TRP A 489 -38.08 -28.32 -36.71
N ILE A 490 -38.99 -27.62 -37.39
CA ILE A 490 -38.93 -26.15 -37.53
C ILE A 490 -39.02 -25.49 -36.16
N PHE A 491 -39.94 -25.95 -35.30
CA PHE A 491 -40.11 -25.44 -33.95
C PHE A 491 -38.87 -25.70 -33.09
N ALA A 492 -38.29 -26.89 -33.14
CA ALA A 492 -37.06 -27.22 -32.41
C ALA A 492 -35.87 -26.35 -32.86
N GLY A 493 -35.75 -26.09 -34.17
CA GLY A 493 -34.75 -25.16 -34.73
C GLY A 493 -34.95 -23.72 -34.26
N PHE A 494 -36.20 -23.24 -34.26
CA PHE A 494 -36.56 -21.92 -33.76
C PHE A 494 -36.24 -21.77 -32.26
N VAL A 495 -36.60 -22.75 -31.44
CA VAL A 495 -36.29 -22.77 -30.00
C VAL A 495 -34.78 -22.68 -29.77
N LEU A 496 -33.95 -23.40 -30.53
CA LEU A 496 -32.49 -23.31 -30.40
C LEU A 496 -31.94 -21.96 -30.83
N LEU A 497 -32.48 -21.34 -31.89
CA LEU A 497 -32.08 -20.00 -32.33
C LEU A 497 -32.41 -18.93 -31.29
N VAL A 498 -33.60 -19.01 -30.68
CA VAL A 498 -34.00 -18.13 -29.58
C VAL A 498 -33.11 -18.39 -28.36
N ALA A 499 -32.94 -19.65 -27.95
CA ALA A 499 -32.12 -20.01 -26.79
C ALA A 499 -30.67 -19.53 -26.91
N LYS A 500 -30.12 -19.53 -28.13
CA LYS A 500 -28.78 -19.02 -28.46
C LYS A 500 -28.68 -17.49 -28.35
N SER A 501 -29.72 -16.75 -28.73
CA SER A 501 -29.73 -15.27 -28.78
C SER A 501 -30.14 -14.60 -27.46
N LEU A 502 -30.78 -15.34 -26.54
CA LEU A 502 -31.29 -14.76 -25.28
C LEU A 502 -30.21 -14.27 -24.29
N ARG A 503 -29.01 -14.84 -24.31
CA ARG A 503 -27.99 -14.60 -23.26
C ARG A 503 -26.83 -13.71 -23.73
N VAL A 504 -26.43 -13.84 -25.00
CA VAL A 504 -25.25 -13.20 -25.58
C VAL A 504 -25.58 -12.82 -27.01
N GLU A 505 -25.10 -11.65 -27.44
CA GLU A 505 -25.39 -11.10 -28.76
C GLU A 505 -24.84 -11.99 -29.89
N ASN A 506 -23.63 -12.55 -29.70
CA ASN A 506 -22.95 -13.39 -30.69
C ASN A 506 -22.37 -14.68 -30.08
N TRP A 507 -23.15 -15.77 -30.11
CA TRP A 507 -22.71 -17.08 -29.60
C TRP A 507 -22.41 -18.10 -30.73
N PRO A 508 -21.13 -18.48 -30.98
CA PRO A 508 -20.79 -19.47 -32.00
C PRO A 508 -21.39 -20.85 -31.73
N TRP A 509 -21.91 -21.52 -32.77
CA TRP A 509 -22.51 -22.86 -32.63
C TRP A 509 -21.55 -23.90 -32.04
N SER A 510 -20.28 -23.89 -32.46
CA SER A 510 -19.26 -24.80 -31.94
C SER A 510 -19.07 -24.68 -30.42
N ARG A 511 -19.18 -23.47 -29.89
CA ARG A 511 -19.09 -23.18 -28.45
C ARG A 511 -20.42 -23.47 -27.73
N PHE A 512 -21.56 -23.22 -28.38
CA PHE A 512 -22.89 -23.58 -27.88
C PHE A 512 -23.02 -25.09 -27.62
N PHE A 513 -22.63 -25.94 -28.57
CA PHE A 513 -22.64 -27.40 -28.38
C PHE A 513 -21.69 -27.87 -27.26
N ARG A 514 -20.60 -27.14 -27.01
CA ARG A 514 -19.68 -27.40 -25.89
C ARG A 514 -20.19 -26.84 -24.55
N GLY A 515 -21.30 -26.10 -24.54
CA GLY A 515 -21.82 -25.40 -23.38
C GLY A 515 -20.92 -24.27 -22.88
N GLN A 516 -20.14 -23.65 -23.77
CA GLN A 516 -19.24 -22.54 -23.45
C GLN A 516 -19.82 -21.24 -23.99
N VAL A 517 -20.11 -20.29 -23.10
CA VAL A 517 -20.63 -18.97 -23.44
C VAL A 517 -19.47 -17.98 -23.50
N VAL A 518 -19.36 -17.21 -24.58
CA VAL A 518 -18.31 -16.19 -24.74
C VAL A 518 -18.92 -14.84 -24.43
N CYS A 519 -18.57 -14.27 -23.28
CA CYS A 519 -19.07 -12.96 -22.84
C CYS A 519 -18.08 -11.87 -23.22
N ARG A 520 -18.56 -10.84 -23.90
CA ARG A 520 -17.79 -9.66 -24.35
C ARG A 520 -18.10 -8.40 -23.54
N SER A 521 -19.09 -8.43 -22.65
CA SER A 521 -19.39 -7.33 -21.73
C SER A 521 -19.72 -7.79 -20.31
N VAL A 522 -19.70 -6.86 -19.34
CA VAL A 522 -20.06 -7.13 -17.94
C VAL A 522 -21.52 -7.55 -17.83
N ARG A 523 -22.42 -6.92 -18.59
CA ARG A 523 -23.85 -7.31 -18.62
C ARG A 523 -24.07 -8.74 -19.12
N GLU A 524 -23.29 -9.20 -20.11
CA GLU A 524 -23.36 -10.58 -20.58
C GLU A 524 -22.86 -11.56 -19.50
N VAL A 525 -21.79 -11.22 -18.78
CA VAL A 525 -21.33 -12.05 -17.65
C VAL A 525 -22.42 -12.14 -16.57
N HIS A 526 -23.06 -11.01 -16.23
CA HIS A 526 -24.18 -10.97 -15.31
C HIS A 526 -25.37 -11.84 -15.79
N SER A 527 -25.75 -11.75 -17.07
CA SER A 527 -26.87 -12.53 -17.62
C SER A 527 -26.60 -14.04 -17.59
N VAL A 528 -25.34 -14.46 -17.74
CA VAL A 528 -24.95 -15.88 -17.77
C VAL A 528 -24.83 -16.47 -16.37
N THR A 529 -24.19 -15.75 -15.45
CA THR A 529 -23.83 -16.23 -14.11
C THR A 529 -24.87 -15.89 -13.04
N GLY A 530 -25.61 -14.79 -13.23
CA GLY A 530 -26.44 -14.18 -12.19
C GLY A 530 -25.64 -13.47 -11.10
N MET A 531 -24.32 -13.33 -11.26
CA MET A 531 -23.46 -12.59 -10.32
C MET A 531 -23.69 -11.09 -10.47
N ASP A 532 -23.77 -10.36 -9.36
CA ASP A 532 -24.02 -8.91 -9.41
C ASP A 532 -22.94 -8.18 -10.23
N SER A 533 -23.36 -7.23 -11.07
CA SER A 533 -22.44 -6.51 -11.96
C SER A 533 -21.35 -5.78 -11.19
N GLN A 534 -21.68 -5.24 -10.01
CA GLN A 534 -20.73 -4.56 -9.14
C GLN A 534 -19.69 -5.51 -8.54
N ASP A 535 -20.06 -6.75 -8.20
CA ASP A 535 -19.10 -7.77 -7.72
C ASP A 535 -18.11 -8.16 -8.85
N ILE A 536 -18.64 -8.33 -10.07
CA ILE A 536 -17.82 -8.62 -11.25
C ILE A 536 -16.79 -7.50 -11.47
N LEU A 537 -17.25 -6.24 -11.44
CA LEU A 537 -16.39 -5.07 -11.60
C LEU A 537 -15.30 -4.98 -10.52
N ALA A 538 -15.64 -5.22 -9.25
CA ALA A 538 -14.67 -5.23 -8.16
C ALA A 538 -13.59 -6.29 -8.38
N ILE A 539 -13.97 -7.52 -8.77
CA ILE A 539 -13.02 -8.61 -9.06
C ILE A 539 -12.12 -8.25 -10.25
N LEU A 540 -12.68 -7.72 -11.33
CA LEU A 540 -11.92 -7.31 -12.52
C LEU A 540 -10.90 -6.21 -12.21
N LEU A 541 -11.27 -5.21 -11.40
CA LEU A 541 -10.38 -4.13 -10.99
C LEU A 541 -9.26 -4.64 -10.08
N ARG A 542 -9.63 -5.47 -9.09
CA ARG A 542 -8.69 -6.03 -8.11
C ARG A 542 -7.63 -6.95 -8.74
N LEU A 543 -8.05 -7.78 -9.69
CA LEU A 543 -7.20 -8.76 -10.35
C LEU A 543 -6.59 -8.27 -11.65
N GLU A 544 -6.78 -7.00 -12.02
CA GLU A 544 -6.22 -6.42 -13.26
C GLU A 544 -4.73 -6.78 -13.48
N PRO A 545 -3.82 -6.66 -12.50
CA PRO A 545 -2.41 -6.96 -12.71
C PRO A 545 -2.13 -8.42 -13.10
N ARG A 546 -3.05 -9.34 -12.80
CA ARG A 546 -2.94 -10.77 -13.11
C ARG A 546 -3.64 -11.16 -14.41
N MET A 547 -4.37 -10.23 -15.03
CA MET A 547 -5.19 -10.48 -16.20
C MET A 547 -4.60 -9.82 -17.44
N ASN A 548 -4.70 -10.50 -18.58
CA ASN A 548 -4.35 -9.94 -19.89
C ASN A 548 -5.56 -9.36 -20.65
N LEU A 549 -6.71 -9.26 -19.97
CA LEU A 549 -7.93 -8.69 -20.53
C LEU A 549 -7.73 -7.19 -20.83
N ILE A 550 -8.00 -6.80 -22.08
CA ILE A 550 -8.04 -5.40 -22.54
C ILE A 550 -9.47 -4.89 -22.37
N LYS A 551 -9.62 -3.71 -21.75
CA LYS A 551 -10.93 -3.14 -21.42
C LYS A 551 -11.30 -2.01 -22.37
N ARG A 552 -12.53 -2.01 -22.85
CA ARG A 552 -13.12 -0.98 -23.71
C ARG A 552 -14.45 -0.50 -23.14
N GLY A 553 -15.02 0.53 -23.75
CA GLY A 553 -16.30 1.11 -23.33
C GLY A 553 -16.12 2.42 -22.55
N PRO A 554 -17.23 3.09 -22.22
CA PRO A 554 -17.20 4.40 -21.56
C PRO A 554 -16.55 4.31 -20.17
N PHE A 555 -16.88 3.25 -19.43
CA PHE A 555 -16.50 3.08 -18.04
C PHE A 555 -15.13 2.43 -17.83
N ASN A 556 -14.12 2.72 -18.66
CA ASN A 556 -12.83 2.03 -18.59
C ASN A 556 -11.70 2.86 -17.95
N ALA A 557 -11.96 4.10 -17.55
CA ALA A 557 -10.94 5.07 -17.13
C ALA A 557 -10.06 4.59 -15.95
N VAL A 558 -10.65 3.81 -15.04
CA VAL A 558 -9.95 3.24 -13.88
C VAL A 558 -8.92 2.18 -14.24
N PHE A 559 -9.09 1.49 -15.37
CA PHE A 559 -8.21 0.40 -15.79
C PHE A 559 -6.94 0.91 -16.47
N SER A 560 -5.85 0.18 -16.28
CA SER A 560 -4.56 0.47 -16.89
C SER A 560 -4.48 -0.10 -18.31
N LYS A 561 -4.98 -1.32 -18.51
CA LYS A 561 -4.96 -2.01 -19.81
C LYS A 561 -6.24 -1.69 -20.61
N ARG A 562 -6.17 -0.70 -21.49
CA ARG A 562 -7.29 -0.20 -22.30
C ARG A 562 -7.02 -0.33 -23.80
N GLY A 563 -8.07 -0.46 -24.61
CA GLY A 563 -7.95 -0.56 -26.07
C GLY A 563 -9.27 -0.27 -26.78
N THR A 564 -9.20 -0.05 -28.10
CA THR A 564 -10.38 0.11 -28.96
C THR A 564 -11.16 -1.22 -29.09
N GLU A 565 -10.42 -2.33 -29.17
CA GLU A 565 -10.94 -3.69 -29.13
C GLU A 565 -10.68 -4.31 -27.76
N GLY A 566 -11.66 -5.06 -27.23
CA GLY A 566 -11.57 -5.64 -25.90
C GLY A 566 -12.91 -5.99 -25.27
N PHE A 567 -12.85 -6.35 -23.99
CA PHE A 567 -14.01 -6.61 -23.15
C PHE A 567 -14.67 -5.29 -22.71
N ALA A 568 -15.96 -5.16 -22.95
CA ALA A 568 -16.72 -3.94 -22.73
C ALA A 568 -17.13 -3.78 -21.26
N ILE A 569 -16.75 -2.66 -20.66
CA ILE A 569 -17.25 -2.20 -19.37
C ILE A 569 -18.45 -1.28 -19.65
N ASP A 570 -19.64 -1.86 -19.57
CA ASP A 570 -20.93 -1.27 -19.96
C ASP A 570 -21.84 -0.94 -18.75
N VAL A 571 -21.25 -0.96 -17.56
CA VAL A 571 -21.90 -0.63 -16.28
C VAL A 571 -20.97 0.31 -15.50
N PRO A 572 -21.48 1.42 -14.93
CA PRO A 572 -20.67 2.33 -14.12
C PRO A 572 -20.31 1.72 -12.77
N PHE A 573 -19.24 2.24 -12.16
CA PHE A 573 -18.76 1.77 -10.87
C PHE A 573 -19.48 2.46 -9.72
N ASN A 574 -19.88 1.70 -8.69
CA ASN A 574 -20.22 2.30 -7.40
C ASN A 574 -18.95 2.65 -6.61
N THR A 575 -19.04 3.64 -5.72
CA THR A 575 -18.02 4.01 -4.73
C THR A 575 -17.54 2.80 -3.94
N SER A 576 -18.46 1.97 -3.42
CA SER A 576 -18.10 0.74 -2.71
C SER A 576 -17.34 -0.25 -3.59
N THR A 577 -17.72 -0.37 -4.87
CA THR A 577 -17.06 -1.24 -5.84
C THR A 577 -15.65 -0.82 -6.17
N LEU A 578 -15.39 0.49 -6.28
CA LEU A 578 -14.03 1.01 -6.45
C LEU A 578 -13.16 0.65 -5.24
N ILE A 579 -13.69 0.87 -4.03
CA ILE A 579 -13.01 0.55 -2.77
C ILE A 579 -12.72 -0.96 -2.67
N GLU A 580 -13.70 -1.82 -2.99
CA GLU A 580 -13.52 -3.28 -3.05
C GLU A 580 -12.48 -3.69 -4.11
N GLY A 581 -12.48 -3.02 -5.26
CA GLY A 581 -11.48 -3.21 -6.32
C GLY A 581 -10.07 -2.74 -5.96
N GLY A 582 -9.91 -2.04 -4.83
CA GLY A 582 -8.63 -1.51 -4.37
C GLY A 582 -8.28 -0.12 -4.89
N LEU A 583 -9.26 0.66 -5.35
CA LEU A 583 -9.12 2.08 -5.67
C LEU A 583 -9.80 2.91 -4.57
N ILE A 584 -9.01 3.62 -3.76
CA ILE A 584 -9.51 4.44 -2.66
C ILE A 584 -9.52 5.90 -3.12
N LEU A 585 -10.69 6.54 -3.12
CA LEU A 585 -10.83 7.93 -3.55
C LEU A 585 -10.61 8.88 -2.37
N VAL A 586 -9.73 9.86 -2.57
CA VAL A 586 -9.40 10.92 -1.62
C VAL A 586 -9.93 12.24 -2.14
N LYS A 587 -10.72 12.96 -1.33
CA LYS A 587 -11.18 14.32 -1.63
C LYS A 587 -10.04 15.31 -1.37
N VAL A 588 -9.72 16.12 -2.37
CA VAL A 588 -8.68 17.16 -2.33
C VAL A 588 -9.26 18.49 -2.77
N GLN A 589 -8.64 19.59 -2.33
CA GLN A 589 -8.98 20.94 -2.76
C GLN A 589 -7.95 21.42 -3.79
N SER A 590 -8.42 21.68 -5.01
CA SER A 590 -7.63 22.19 -6.12
C SER A 590 -7.95 23.67 -6.39
N VAL A 591 -7.14 24.32 -7.21
CA VAL A 591 -7.39 25.71 -7.65
C VAL A 591 -8.73 25.82 -8.42
N ALA A 592 -9.14 24.76 -9.10
CA ALA A 592 -10.40 24.70 -9.85
C ALA A 592 -11.62 24.34 -8.98
N GLY A 593 -11.42 24.07 -7.69
CA GLY A 593 -12.45 23.58 -6.77
C GLY A 593 -12.11 22.21 -6.19
N ASP A 594 -13.09 21.58 -5.54
CA ASP A 594 -12.93 20.23 -5.01
C ASP A 594 -12.70 19.22 -6.13
N ALA A 595 -11.88 18.21 -5.85
CA ALA A 595 -11.54 17.15 -6.79
C ALA A 595 -11.33 15.82 -6.06
N LEU A 596 -11.31 14.73 -6.81
CA LEU A 596 -10.97 13.40 -6.28
C LEU A 596 -9.66 12.90 -6.87
N VAL A 597 -8.81 12.32 -6.03
CA VAL A 597 -7.58 11.63 -6.43
C VAL A 597 -7.62 10.19 -5.92
N GLY A 598 -7.39 9.24 -6.81
CA GLY A 598 -7.41 7.82 -6.51
C GLY A 598 -6.05 7.31 -6.02
N ILE A 599 -6.03 6.66 -4.86
CA ILE A 599 -4.93 5.83 -4.38
C ILE A 599 -5.16 4.41 -4.85
N ARG A 600 -4.20 3.85 -5.59
CA ARG A 600 -4.26 2.45 -6.00
C ARG A 600 -3.65 1.58 -4.92
N SER A 601 -4.38 0.55 -4.54
CA SER A 601 -3.95 -0.47 -3.59
C SER A 601 -4.00 -1.84 -4.26
N ASP A 602 -3.31 -1.98 -5.39
CA ASP A 602 -3.28 -3.24 -6.14
C ASP A 602 -2.44 -4.30 -5.43
N LEU A 603 -2.49 -5.57 -5.86
CA LEU A 603 -1.82 -6.70 -5.19
C LEU A 603 -0.30 -6.54 -4.94
N TRP A 604 0.37 -5.59 -5.60
CA TRP A 604 1.83 -5.41 -5.57
C TRP A 604 2.25 -4.00 -5.17
N THR A 605 1.29 -3.12 -4.84
CA THR A 605 1.56 -1.75 -4.42
C THR A 605 2.31 -1.80 -3.09
N ARG A 606 3.57 -1.34 -3.12
CA ARG A 606 4.40 -1.25 -1.91
C ARG A 606 3.91 -0.16 -0.98
N TYR A 607 3.70 1.04 -1.50
CA TYR A 607 3.07 2.17 -0.81
C TYR A 607 2.72 3.24 -1.87
N ASP A 608 1.45 3.59 -1.97
CA ASP A 608 0.97 4.73 -2.78
C ASP A 608 0.30 5.72 -1.84
N SER A 609 0.50 7.02 -2.10
CA SER A 609 0.02 8.08 -1.21
C SER A 609 -0.36 9.35 -1.96
N VAL A 610 -1.28 10.10 -1.37
CA VAL A 610 -1.63 11.47 -1.75
C VAL A 610 -1.11 12.39 -0.66
N SER A 611 -0.08 13.16 -1.01
CA SER A 611 0.54 14.16 -0.14
C SER A 611 -0.41 15.34 0.13
N PRO A 612 -0.16 16.16 1.16
CA PRO A 612 -1.08 17.23 1.57
C PRO A 612 -1.20 18.30 0.49
N LYS A 613 -0.08 18.57 -0.18
CA LYS A 613 0.06 19.35 -1.42
C LYS A 613 0.70 18.46 -2.47
N GLY A 614 0.30 18.59 -3.72
CA GLY A 614 0.86 17.77 -4.78
C GLY A 614 0.42 18.20 -6.17
N ASP A 615 1.14 17.63 -7.14
CA ASP A 615 0.82 17.70 -8.56
C ASP A 615 0.88 16.28 -9.13
N ASN A 616 -0.13 15.90 -9.91
CA ASN A 616 -0.15 14.64 -10.64
C ASN A 616 0.62 14.69 -11.98
N ALA A 617 1.27 15.80 -12.35
CA ALA A 617 2.02 15.94 -13.62
C ALA A 617 3.04 14.82 -13.91
N THR A 618 3.52 14.13 -12.87
CA THR A 618 4.48 13.02 -12.98
C THR A 618 3.86 11.63 -12.79
N GLU A 619 2.61 11.52 -12.33
CA GLU A 619 1.99 10.28 -11.91
C GLU A 619 0.66 10.03 -12.64
N ASP A 620 0.54 8.89 -13.35
CA ASP A 620 -0.67 8.45 -14.07
C ASP A 620 -1.77 7.98 -13.11
N LYS A 621 -2.24 8.90 -12.24
CA LYS A 621 -3.27 8.69 -11.22
C LYS A 621 -4.66 8.90 -11.79
N VAL A 622 -5.63 8.19 -11.20
CA VAL A 622 -7.05 8.35 -11.52
C VAL A 622 -7.56 9.59 -10.79
N VAL A 623 -8.18 10.52 -11.52
CA VAL A 623 -8.66 11.81 -11.00
C VAL A 623 -10.07 12.10 -11.44
N CYS A 624 -10.83 12.82 -10.60
CA CYS A 624 -12.08 13.47 -10.96
C CYS A 624 -11.91 14.98 -10.78
N ARG A 625 -11.99 15.75 -11.87
CA ARG A 625 -11.89 17.22 -11.84
C ARG A 625 -13.26 17.88 -11.67
N ASP A 626 -14.27 17.34 -12.33
CA ASP A 626 -15.63 17.89 -12.34
C ASP A 626 -16.42 17.38 -11.13
N PHE A 627 -16.11 17.93 -9.95
CA PHE A 627 -16.80 17.57 -8.71
C PHE A 627 -18.08 18.41 -8.48
N LEU A 628 -18.15 19.62 -9.03
CA LEU A 628 -19.22 20.58 -8.76
C LEU A 628 -20.52 20.27 -9.51
N ASP A 629 -20.43 19.77 -10.75
CA ASP A 629 -21.58 19.45 -11.60
C ASP A 629 -21.59 17.96 -12.00
N PRO A 630 -21.89 17.05 -11.05
CA PRO A 630 -21.99 15.64 -11.38
C PRO A 630 -23.14 15.38 -12.36
N GLY A 631 -22.92 14.46 -13.29
CA GLY A 631 -24.00 13.88 -14.09
C GLY A 631 -25.00 13.12 -13.21
N LYS A 632 -26.05 12.59 -13.84
CA LYS A 632 -27.09 11.81 -13.14
C LYS A 632 -27.14 10.38 -13.65
N TRP A 633 -27.12 9.43 -12.72
CA TRP A 633 -27.35 8.01 -13.00
C TRP A 633 -28.59 7.50 -12.27
N THR A 634 -29.59 7.05 -13.02
CA THR A 634 -30.85 6.51 -12.48
C THR A 634 -30.79 5.00 -12.38
N THR A 635 -30.89 4.46 -11.16
CA THR A 635 -30.99 3.01 -10.92
C THR A 635 -32.17 2.73 -10.00
N ARG A 636 -33.08 1.84 -10.41
CA ARG A 636 -34.25 1.39 -9.61
C ARG A 636 -35.06 2.55 -8.99
N ALA A 637 -35.35 3.59 -9.80
CA ALA A 637 -36.10 4.80 -9.42
C ALA A 637 -35.44 5.73 -8.38
N LYS A 638 -34.13 5.58 -8.10
CA LYS A 638 -33.32 6.56 -7.35
C LYS A 638 -32.27 7.20 -8.27
N GLU A 639 -32.09 8.50 -8.12
CA GLU A 639 -31.05 9.27 -8.81
C GLU A 639 -29.79 9.31 -7.95
N PHE A 640 -28.65 8.99 -8.55
CA PHE A 640 -27.33 9.09 -7.93
C PHE A 640 -26.43 10.02 -8.76
N PRO A 641 -25.48 10.71 -8.13
CA PRO A 641 -24.48 11.50 -8.86
C PRO A 641 -23.56 10.57 -9.65
N LEU A 642 -23.25 10.97 -10.89
CA LEU A 642 -22.30 10.30 -11.78
C LEU A 642 -21.09 11.22 -11.98
N TYR A 643 -19.96 10.84 -11.40
CA TYR A 643 -18.71 11.58 -11.54
C TYR A 643 -17.84 10.97 -12.65
N THR A 644 -17.24 11.80 -13.49
CA THR A 644 -16.36 11.33 -14.56
C THR A 644 -14.94 11.14 -14.06
N LEU A 645 -14.42 9.93 -14.18
CA LEU A 645 -13.02 9.64 -13.87
C LEU A 645 -12.18 9.79 -15.13
N SER A 646 -11.00 10.36 -14.96
CA SER A 646 -10.01 10.54 -16.02
C SER A 646 -8.62 10.22 -15.49
N ARG A 647 -7.66 10.09 -16.38
CA ARG A 647 -6.24 10.11 -16.02
C ARG A 647 -5.65 11.38 -16.55
N GLY A 648 -5.06 12.18 -15.68
CA GLY A 648 -4.47 13.45 -16.06
C GLY A 648 -4.05 14.28 -14.86
N ASP A 649 -3.41 15.39 -15.19
CA ASP A 649 -2.71 16.22 -14.21
C ASP A 649 -3.70 17.03 -13.38
N ILE A 650 -3.44 17.12 -12.09
CA ILE A 650 -4.20 17.99 -11.18
C ILE A 650 -3.25 18.44 -10.09
N GLN A 651 -3.34 19.72 -9.77
CA GLN A 651 -2.62 20.32 -8.65
C GLN A 651 -3.60 20.58 -7.51
N TRP A 652 -3.23 20.17 -6.31
CA TRP A 652 -4.01 20.42 -5.10
C TRP A 652 -3.14 21.01 -4.00
N PHE A 653 -3.77 21.81 -3.16
CA PHE A 653 -3.10 22.47 -2.03
C PHE A 653 -3.54 21.91 -0.67
N ARG A 654 -4.56 21.05 -0.64
CA ARG A 654 -5.04 20.42 0.61
C ARG A 654 -5.75 19.09 0.38
N VAL A 655 -5.53 18.15 1.29
CA VAL A 655 -6.30 16.89 1.41
C VAL A 655 -7.40 17.06 2.46
N VAL A 656 -8.63 16.64 2.14
CA VAL A 656 -9.80 16.73 3.04
C VAL A 656 -10.04 15.41 3.78
N GLY A 657 -10.06 14.28 3.05
CA GLY A 657 -10.34 12.97 3.63
C GLY A 657 -10.71 11.92 2.59
N LEU A 658 -11.22 10.77 3.04
CA LEU A 658 -11.72 9.72 2.15
C LEU A 658 -13.11 10.06 1.65
N PHE A 659 -13.37 9.87 0.37
CA PHE A 659 -14.69 10.04 -0.22
C PHE A 659 -15.58 8.82 0.11
N GLU A 660 -16.75 9.05 0.72
CA GLU A 660 -17.66 7.98 1.20
C GLU A 660 -19.11 8.15 0.71
N LYS A 661 -19.41 9.14 -0.12
CA LYS A 661 -20.76 9.35 -0.65
C LYS A 661 -21.14 8.21 -1.59
N ASP A 662 -22.39 7.72 -1.49
CA ASP A 662 -22.95 6.78 -2.46
C ASP A 662 -23.10 7.46 -3.84
N ALA A 663 -22.14 7.20 -4.72
CA ALA A 663 -22.06 7.75 -6.06
C ALA A 663 -21.65 6.70 -7.09
N TYR A 664 -21.97 6.99 -8.35
CA TYR A 664 -21.51 6.24 -9.51
C TYR A 664 -20.37 6.98 -10.21
N PHE A 665 -19.53 6.23 -10.89
CA PHE A 665 -18.39 6.74 -11.63
C PHE A 665 -18.41 6.25 -13.06
N ASP A 666 -18.14 7.20 -13.96
CA ASP A 666 -17.84 6.94 -15.35
C ASP A 666 -16.36 6.59 -15.54
#